data_AF-A0A8J3ZGB0-F1
#
_entry.id   AF-A0A8J3ZGB0-F1
#
_cell.length_a   1.000
_cell.length_b   1.000
_cell.length_c   1.000
_cell.angle_alpha   90.00
_cell.angle_beta   90.00
_cell.angle_gamma   90.00
#
_symmetry.space_group_name_H-M   'P 1'
#
loop_
_entity.id
_entity.type
_entity.pdbx_description
1 polymer ?
#
loop_
_entity_poly.entity_id
_entity_poly.type
_entity_poly.pdbx_seq_one_letter_code
_entity_poly.pdbx_strand_id
1 'polypeptide(L)'
;MSVTGSGFELPHPEQVWIHGALLAALRAGGGVSAFCSVDADGVFHDDGGGNWWRMTWIEGDRAVVVGTDSDYSDTLGIEPELDLLAGAPSWFPRAWVRDSDGMLGFAYWWDGRRWDRTPYPEEVEDGHRLVSGILDWFADNVDDPAEVATVMPDLITRAEAARVDEAALARVLDKLAPDGAGTDAAAALAAAELAGLTPARRRPELPSGAAGPRPAGETPESGSAGPRPGRETPESGSAGPRPGRETPELPSGATEAWPSGETPERPSGAADPRPAGETPDPAAWPDLADDIVLAATDPAGTRARVAGWAGAIAVADVPAYLDHACERFLDAGRPDEAAHFFALARKVEDAHEWLLGQGYAVERAHRSFLRFAPRGLLTPAAIQDRLKRLSLHTDAAAAHRMGWELAAVFLDAGSIPYPQLLDDLRPLAAAAGVAESDEEDRIAERFLRSGLLRAAGVPVWRMLSPALVRLCRASAEWTDLLVEVAPAPGGGGERDVWLDVLARGGAGKRLPAAWFFGLGATASRTLLTLADQAGGRLFAPRPGLSDVEVDPVVVEFRRRDPLAFRTRNENRLGPQPLGRNWHSVTDFDDVVARFDATTDVAEAVDQFVRTLNYYNNVDYPPVLRAAWGQPVIREVLDESVTGWLAEAGADDLLGLEIALPRLVPLAEAGIAALDPDRFADPVVTDPVDALLHALRWGIPEELRMPTAPGWVSVVQHRDHLTIAHRGGGMDAYHANGEVVHRDGTPESGQPWFDGTHWYVSRYSAGIRQTFRLGGNGGNGGSGVGLMSVDADTVTRWPEAPVAGAVTFPGADRAGLVRISAGQLWLSTPDGRITARLPFAPTQPAGAVLPPPGWWSRLEPTDPDGSAALRAITREAVTDLVDAALRGPTFLTEALTRILPAVTDPRLREGVESLARVAATTLTDVVRLRDALRLDRPAALPPLLRTGSGLRSGRATADVVTLRTITETLQTAAANDDGPRGMFPLGKVPVPDGGGVAMLRFGGLGSAAIEAAWPWTLETERGRLVDRILAWSATAWGDGRGRLRRLSYSPKTGQSQPVGELWRTPTGVMVIVSFHPHKSYGAEVVEYAPDGVFESFEFPGWTLKNAPVPQGWGGTDRAVAFARLLAERGPVIVEPAAVRELAARTGLTVAEVAAGCYGWPYSIDGSELVPRGILDLFVDPATGERAARGYKAERWLRPLLMPDDPEDLWTVGLDVDRVAAEWREP
;
A
#
# COMPACT_ATOMS: atom_id res chain seq x y z
N MET A 1 35.31 26.48 11.09
CA MET A 1 34.79 27.72 11.69
C MET A 1 34.76 28.76 10.58
N SER A 2 33.65 29.36 10.15
CA SER A 2 32.36 29.59 10.81
C SER A 2 31.19 28.84 10.15
N VAL A 3 30.49 28.04 10.96
CA VAL A 3 29.10 27.65 10.72
C VAL A 3 28.24 28.85 11.12
N THR A 4 27.42 29.34 10.19
CA THR A 4 26.30 30.24 10.46
C THR A 4 25.04 29.38 10.50
N GLY A 5 24.24 29.56 11.56
CA GLY A 5 23.39 28.54 12.18
C GLY A 5 22.40 27.79 11.29
N SER A 6 22.21 26.51 11.61
CA SER A 6 21.10 25.69 11.14
C SER A 6 19.82 26.14 11.85
N GLY A 7 19.17 27.15 11.25
CA GLY A 7 17.90 27.68 11.73
C GLY A 7 16.74 26.73 11.40
N PHE A 8 15.88 26.52 12.38
CA PHE A 8 14.51 26.05 12.24
C PHE A 8 13.81 26.72 11.03
N GLU A 9 13.33 25.94 10.06
CA GLU A 9 12.62 26.46 8.88
C GLU A 9 11.35 25.64 8.62
N LEU A 10 10.24 26.01 9.26
CA LEU A 10 8.92 25.55 8.83
C LEU A 10 8.59 26.13 7.45
N PRO A 11 7.88 25.37 6.59
CA PRO A 11 7.33 25.89 5.33
C PRO A 11 6.45 27.12 5.55
N HIS A 12 6.17 27.89 4.50
CA HIS A 12 5.27 29.04 4.59
C HIS A 12 3.91 28.63 5.19
N PRO A 13 3.26 29.44 6.06
CA PRO A 13 2.00 29.04 6.70
C PRO A 13 0.91 28.61 5.73
N GLU A 14 0.83 29.19 4.54
CA GLU A 14 -0.12 28.74 3.52
C GLU A 14 0.11 27.30 3.08
N GLN A 15 1.37 26.85 2.99
CA GLN A 15 1.69 25.47 2.65
C GLN A 15 1.31 24.51 3.78
N VAL A 16 1.63 24.87 5.02
CA VAL A 16 1.24 24.08 6.21
C VAL A 16 -0.28 23.96 6.30
N TRP A 17 -1.00 25.07 6.07
CA TRP A 17 -2.47 25.10 6.06
C TRP A 17 -3.06 24.24 4.94
N ILE A 18 -2.61 24.43 3.70
CA ILE A 18 -3.14 23.71 2.53
C ILE A 18 -2.98 22.21 2.69
N HIS A 19 -1.81 21.74 3.13
CA HIS A 19 -1.56 20.31 3.28
C HIS A 19 -2.34 19.70 4.45
N GLY A 20 -2.39 20.39 5.59
CA GLY A 20 -3.24 19.98 6.71
C GLY A 20 -4.72 19.91 6.33
N ALA A 21 -5.22 20.92 5.62
CA ALA A 21 -6.60 21.00 5.18
C ALA A 21 -6.94 19.96 4.11
N LEU A 22 -6.05 19.71 3.14
CA LEU A 22 -6.23 18.65 2.14
C LEU A 22 -6.23 17.26 2.80
N LEU A 23 -5.36 17.03 3.78
CA LEU A 23 -5.36 15.78 4.54
C LEU A 23 -6.70 15.58 5.25
N ALA A 24 -7.18 16.60 5.98
CA ALA A 24 -8.48 16.54 6.64
C ALA A 24 -9.64 16.33 5.66
N ALA A 25 -9.62 16.97 4.48
CA ALA A 25 -10.63 16.80 3.45
C ALA A 25 -10.63 15.38 2.86
N LEU A 26 -9.47 14.84 2.50
CA LEU A 26 -9.34 13.48 1.97
C LEU A 26 -9.74 12.43 3.02
N ARG A 27 -9.43 12.67 4.30
CA ARG A 27 -9.87 11.81 5.41
C ARG A 27 -11.39 11.83 5.61
N ALA A 28 -12.01 13.00 5.53
CA ALA A 28 -13.46 13.15 5.60
C ALA A 28 -14.17 12.36 4.48
N GLY A 29 -13.66 12.41 3.24
CA GLY A 29 -14.24 11.63 2.13
C GLY A 29 -13.81 10.16 2.07
N GLY A 30 -12.75 9.77 2.77
CA GLY A 30 -12.35 8.35 2.89
C GLY A 30 -13.07 7.60 4.02
N GLY A 31 -13.97 8.24 4.77
CA GLY A 31 -14.70 7.61 5.88
C GLY A 31 -13.87 7.38 7.16
N VAL A 32 -12.73 8.06 7.32
CA VAL A 32 -11.81 7.91 8.46
C VAL A 32 -11.78 9.20 9.27
N SER A 33 -12.65 9.36 10.26
CA SER A 33 -12.88 10.67 10.92
C SER A 33 -12.18 10.91 12.27
N ALA A 34 -11.17 10.14 12.67
CA ALA A 34 -10.63 10.24 14.04
C ALA A 34 -9.33 11.06 14.21
N PHE A 35 -8.56 11.30 13.14
CA PHE A 35 -7.17 11.76 13.26
C PHE A 35 -6.86 13.12 12.64
N CYS A 36 -7.71 13.64 11.75
CA CYS A 36 -7.52 14.98 11.15
C CYS A 36 -8.89 15.64 10.98
N SER A 37 -8.99 16.93 11.30
CA SER A 37 -10.23 17.69 11.14
C SER A 37 -9.97 19.16 10.80
N VAL A 38 -10.98 19.82 10.25
CA VAL A 38 -11.03 21.28 10.09
C VAL A 38 -12.34 21.80 10.67
N ASP A 39 -12.24 22.81 11.52
CA ASP A 39 -13.39 23.48 12.11
C ASP A 39 -13.22 25.01 12.06
N ALA A 40 -14.03 25.73 12.84
CA ALA A 40 -13.97 27.20 12.90
C ALA A 40 -12.69 27.73 13.59
N ASP A 41 -12.00 26.89 14.35
CA ASP A 41 -10.83 27.23 15.15
C ASP A 41 -9.51 26.83 14.47
N GLY A 42 -9.53 25.97 13.47
CA GLY A 42 -8.37 25.70 12.60
C GLY A 42 -8.34 24.30 12.00
N VAL A 43 -7.14 23.87 11.61
CA VAL A 43 -6.83 22.49 11.24
C VAL A 43 -6.24 21.78 12.45
N PHE A 44 -6.71 20.57 12.75
CA PHE A 44 -6.22 19.72 13.83
C PHE A 44 -5.82 18.34 13.30
N HIS A 45 -4.72 17.81 13.82
CA HIS A 45 -4.22 16.46 13.59
C HIS A 45 -3.85 15.81 14.93
N ASP A 46 -4.25 14.56 15.11
CA ASP A 46 -3.89 13.69 16.24
C ASP A 46 -3.74 12.26 15.71
N ASP A 47 -2.65 11.57 16.01
CA ASP A 47 -2.46 10.18 15.58
C ASP A 47 -2.99 9.13 16.58
N GLY A 48 -3.53 9.57 17.72
CA GLY A 48 -3.99 8.73 18.82
C GLY A 48 -2.88 8.10 19.66
N GLY A 49 -1.62 8.35 19.32
CA GLY A 49 -0.40 7.92 20.04
C GLY A 49 0.14 8.96 21.00
N GLY A 50 -0.50 10.13 21.11
CA GLY A 50 -0.01 11.28 21.86
C GLY A 50 0.74 12.31 21.00
N ASN A 51 0.81 12.11 19.67
CA ASN A 51 1.37 13.09 18.74
C ASN A 51 0.24 13.86 18.06
N TRP A 52 0.19 15.15 18.31
CA TRP A 52 -0.86 16.01 17.79
C TRP A 52 -0.32 17.40 17.45
N TRP A 53 -0.95 18.06 16.50
CA TRP A 53 -0.70 19.46 16.21
C TRP A 53 -1.95 20.13 15.67
N ARG A 54 -1.97 21.45 15.77
CA ARG A 54 -3.00 22.27 15.15
C ARG A 54 -2.47 23.58 14.69
N MET A 55 -3.15 24.12 13.69
CA MET A 55 -2.84 25.39 13.08
C MET A 55 -4.08 26.24 12.95
N THR A 56 -3.94 27.54 13.22
CA THR A 56 -5.00 28.53 12.98
C THR A 56 -4.43 29.81 12.38
N TRP A 57 -5.26 30.52 11.62
CA TRP A 57 -4.96 31.87 11.13
C TRP A 57 -5.49 32.91 12.11
N ILE A 58 -4.74 34.01 12.24
CA ILE A 58 -5.06 35.19 13.05
C ILE A 58 -5.18 36.40 12.13
N GLU A 59 -6.11 37.29 12.44
CA GLU A 59 -6.34 38.53 11.70
C GLU A 59 -5.03 39.29 11.36
N GLY A 60 -4.92 39.71 10.11
CA GLY A 60 -3.77 40.46 9.60
C GLY A 60 -2.63 39.58 9.10
N ASP A 61 -2.97 38.46 8.44
CA ASP A 61 -2.05 37.51 7.79
C ASP A 61 -1.02 36.89 8.74
N ARG A 62 -1.50 36.57 9.95
CA ARG A 62 -0.72 35.95 11.01
C ARG A 62 -1.20 34.51 11.19
N ALA A 63 -0.34 33.63 11.67
CA ALA A 63 -0.72 32.24 11.91
C ALA A 63 -0.04 31.71 13.17
N VAL A 64 -0.64 30.68 13.76
CA VAL A 64 -0.09 29.98 14.93
C VAL A 64 -0.17 28.49 14.70
N VAL A 65 0.91 27.80 15.01
CA VAL A 65 1.00 26.33 15.01
C VAL A 65 1.43 25.90 16.40
N VAL A 66 0.70 24.96 17.01
CA VAL A 66 1.03 24.37 18.30
C VAL A 66 0.86 22.87 18.25
N GLY A 67 1.61 22.14 19.05
CA GLY A 67 1.48 20.70 19.11
C GLY A 67 2.48 20.05 20.04
N THR A 68 2.49 18.72 19.98
CA THR A 68 3.39 17.84 20.68
C THR A 68 3.69 16.64 19.82
N ASP A 69 4.97 16.31 19.76
CA ASP A 69 5.43 15.00 19.34
C ASP A 69 5.94 14.29 20.60
N SER A 70 5.17 13.37 21.14
CA SER A 70 5.50 12.69 22.39
C SER A 70 6.80 11.87 22.30
N ASP A 71 7.21 11.50 21.07
CA ASP A 71 8.43 10.75 20.80
C ASP A 71 9.65 11.67 20.58
N TYR A 72 9.44 12.91 20.13
CA TYR A 72 10.52 13.80 19.68
C TYR A 72 10.55 15.21 20.31
N SER A 73 9.57 15.61 21.13
CA SER A 73 9.56 16.90 21.85
C SER A 73 10.38 16.83 23.14
N ASP A 74 11.69 17.04 23.05
CA ASP A 74 12.62 17.15 24.20
C ASP A 74 12.20 18.28 25.18
N THR A 75 11.47 19.27 24.68
CA THR A 75 10.89 20.39 25.43
C THR A 75 9.99 19.95 26.58
N LEU A 76 9.37 18.76 26.49
CA LEU A 76 8.52 18.21 27.55
C LEU A 76 9.30 17.67 28.76
N GLY A 77 10.61 17.44 28.60
CA GLY A 77 11.45 16.78 29.61
C GLY A 77 12.62 17.61 30.12
N ILE A 78 12.73 18.88 29.72
CA ILE A 78 13.84 19.75 30.09
C ILE A 78 13.62 20.41 31.45
N GLU A 79 14.70 20.49 32.26
CA GLU A 79 14.71 21.19 33.55
C GLU A 79 15.72 22.36 33.54
N PRO A 80 15.32 23.59 33.95
CA PRO A 80 13.96 23.98 34.33
C PRO A 80 12.99 23.96 33.14
N GLU A 81 11.71 23.76 33.44
CA GLU A 81 10.63 23.75 32.44
C GLU A 81 10.64 25.03 31.60
N LEU A 82 10.52 24.88 30.27
CA LEU A 82 10.48 26.00 29.34
C LEU A 82 9.07 26.56 29.25
N ASP A 83 8.92 27.87 29.44
CA ASP A 83 7.71 28.59 29.02
C ASP A 83 7.73 28.76 27.49
N LEU A 84 7.14 27.80 26.76
CA LEU A 84 7.05 27.81 25.29
C LEU A 84 6.23 28.97 24.72
N LEU A 85 5.59 29.78 25.58
CA LEU A 85 4.88 30.99 25.20
C LEU A 85 5.62 32.26 25.63
N ALA A 86 6.86 32.13 26.13
CA ALA A 86 7.71 33.26 26.49
C ALA A 86 8.11 34.03 25.24
N GLY A 87 7.83 35.33 25.24
CA GLY A 87 8.08 36.20 24.08
C GLY A 87 6.99 36.16 23.01
N ALA A 88 5.95 35.34 23.17
CA ALA A 88 4.83 35.33 22.23
C ALA A 88 4.16 36.72 22.16
N PRO A 89 3.84 37.22 20.95
CA PRO A 89 3.36 38.57 20.73
C PRO A 89 1.97 38.80 21.36
N SER A 90 1.58 40.06 21.56
CA SER A 90 0.34 40.41 22.25
C SER A 90 -0.93 39.91 21.54
N TRP A 91 -0.84 39.65 20.23
CA TRP A 91 -1.93 39.10 19.42
C TRP A 91 -2.03 37.57 19.48
N PHE A 92 -1.04 36.90 20.08
CA PHE A 92 -0.99 35.44 20.16
C PHE A 92 -2.21 34.89 20.92
N PRO A 93 -2.93 33.89 20.39
CA PRO A 93 -4.22 33.43 20.90
C PRO A 93 -4.06 32.49 22.12
N ARG A 94 -3.64 33.04 23.26
CA ARG A 94 -3.34 32.24 24.47
C ARG A 94 -4.53 31.42 24.99
N ALA A 95 -5.76 31.92 24.84
CA ALA A 95 -6.95 31.19 25.24
C ALA A 95 -7.12 29.92 24.38
N TRP A 96 -7.08 30.08 23.05
CA TRP A 96 -7.08 28.95 22.11
C TRP A 96 -6.00 27.93 22.49
N VAL A 97 -4.74 28.36 22.72
CA VAL A 97 -3.62 27.48 23.17
C VAL A 97 -3.90 26.71 24.46
N ARG A 98 -4.61 27.31 25.42
CA ARG A 98 -4.96 26.63 26.67
C ARG A 98 -6.09 25.62 26.52
N ASP A 99 -6.97 25.83 25.54
CA ASP A 99 -8.09 24.93 25.24
C ASP A 99 -7.63 23.69 24.44
N SER A 100 -6.33 23.53 24.17
CA SER A 100 -5.76 22.28 23.65
C SER A 100 -5.70 21.21 24.74
N ASP A 101 -6.35 20.08 24.51
CA ASP A 101 -6.22 18.88 25.35
C ASP A 101 -4.86 18.18 25.07
N GLY A 102 -3.80 18.61 25.76
CA GLY A 102 -2.49 17.95 25.68
C GLY A 102 -1.37 18.76 26.33
N MET A 103 -0.25 18.10 26.67
CA MET A 103 0.99 18.83 26.97
C MET A 103 1.45 19.55 25.70
N LEU A 104 2.10 20.72 25.82
CA LEU A 104 2.59 21.52 24.70
C LEU A 104 4.08 21.26 24.51
N GLY A 105 4.47 20.68 23.38
CA GLY A 105 5.86 20.41 23.00
C GLY A 105 6.46 21.53 22.17
N PHE A 106 5.67 22.20 21.34
CA PHE A 106 6.12 23.34 20.53
C PHE A 106 5.02 24.37 20.28
N ALA A 107 5.44 25.62 20.09
CA ALA A 107 4.56 26.72 19.67
C ALA A 107 5.30 27.68 18.73
N TYR A 108 4.74 27.87 17.54
CA TYR A 108 5.24 28.78 16.51
C TYR A 108 4.21 29.84 16.16
N TRP A 109 4.70 31.04 15.90
CA TRP A 109 3.84 32.14 15.45
C TRP A 109 4.45 32.85 14.25
N TRP A 110 3.62 33.06 13.24
CA TRP A 110 3.94 33.80 12.02
C TRP A 110 3.43 35.22 12.13
N ASP A 111 4.32 36.20 11.98
CA ASP A 111 4.01 37.62 12.13
C ASP A 111 3.60 38.33 10.83
N GLY A 112 3.47 37.58 9.73
CA GLY A 112 3.29 38.11 8.37
C GLY A 112 4.58 38.10 7.53
N ARG A 113 5.74 37.75 8.13
CA ARG A 113 7.04 37.73 7.42
C ARG A 113 7.90 36.51 7.71
N ARG A 114 7.89 36.02 8.94
CA ARG A 114 8.69 34.86 9.36
C ARG A 114 8.01 34.09 10.49
N TRP A 115 8.35 32.81 10.61
CA TRP A 115 8.06 32.04 11.81
C TRP A 115 8.99 32.49 12.94
N ASP A 116 8.44 32.58 14.13
CA ASP A 116 9.17 32.88 15.36
C ASP A 116 8.64 31.98 16.49
N ARG A 117 9.44 31.81 17.54
CA ARG A 117 9.13 30.93 18.69
C ARG A 117 9.92 31.34 19.92
N THR A 118 9.60 30.75 21.07
CA THR A 118 10.44 30.87 22.25
C THR A 118 11.84 30.27 21.97
N PRO A 119 12.93 30.99 22.29
CA PRO A 119 14.27 30.46 22.14
C PRO A 119 14.56 29.39 23.20
N TYR A 120 15.09 28.25 22.75
CA TYR A 120 15.67 27.18 23.57
C TYR A 120 16.92 26.63 22.87
N PRO A 121 17.81 25.91 23.58
CA PRO A 121 19.10 25.45 23.04
C PRO A 121 18.95 24.71 21.70
N GLU A 122 19.93 24.87 20.79
CA GLU A 122 19.88 24.28 19.44
C GLU A 122 19.84 22.74 19.47
N GLU A 123 20.28 22.12 20.58
CA GLU A 123 20.29 20.68 20.79
C GLU A 123 18.95 20.09 21.27
N VAL A 124 17.94 20.94 21.51
CA VAL A 124 16.59 20.52 21.94
C VAL A 124 15.73 20.36 20.70
N GLU A 125 15.36 19.12 20.37
CA GLU A 125 14.36 18.84 19.35
C GLU A 125 12.97 19.09 19.94
N ASP A 126 12.17 19.89 19.27
CA ASP A 126 10.88 20.35 19.79
C ASP A 126 9.71 19.55 19.21
N GLY A 127 9.96 18.66 18.25
CA GLY A 127 8.94 17.85 17.60
C GLY A 127 8.30 18.52 16.38
N HIS A 128 8.84 19.65 15.88
CA HIS A 128 8.29 20.32 14.69
C HIS A 128 8.28 19.44 13.43
N ARG A 129 9.09 18.38 13.41
CA ARG A 129 9.12 17.42 12.30
C ARG A 129 7.77 16.74 12.07
N LEU A 130 6.93 16.64 13.10
CA LEU A 130 5.54 16.20 12.98
C LEU A 130 4.75 17.08 12.00
N VAL A 131 4.99 18.40 12.03
CA VAL A 131 4.33 19.37 11.14
C VAL A 131 4.92 19.33 9.73
N SER A 132 6.24 19.12 9.58
CA SER A 132 6.85 19.01 8.25
C SER A 132 6.62 17.65 7.59
N GLY A 133 6.47 16.58 8.37
CA GLY A 133 6.26 15.20 7.88
C GLY A 133 4.90 14.97 7.24
N ILE A 134 3.94 15.90 7.40
CA ILE A 134 2.68 15.86 6.63
C ILE A 134 2.91 15.95 5.12
N LEU A 135 4.03 16.57 4.71
CA LEU A 135 4.44 16.64 3.31
C LEU A 135 4.80 15.27 2.76
N ASP A 136 5.40 14.43 3.60
CA ASP A 136 5.88 13.08 3.26
C ASP A 136 4.77 12.02 3.44
N TRP A 137 3.78 12.29 4.31
CA TRP A 137 2.66 11.39 4.59
C TRP A 137 1.92 10.90 3.33
N PHE A 138 1.72 11.79 2.34
CA PHE A 138 1.05 11.44 1.08
C PHE A 138 1.83 10.45 0.22
N ALA A 139 3.15 10.32 0.41
CA ALA A 139 3.98 9.34 -0.29
C ALA A 139 4.01 7.98 0.41
N ASP A 140 3.94 7.96 1.74
CA ASP A 140 4.16 6.76 2.56
C ASP A 140 2.88 5.94 2.82
N ASN A 141 1.69 6.48 2.57
CA ASN A 141 0.39 5.85 2.95
C ASN A 141 -0.48 5.44 1.75
N VAL A 142 0.13 5.17 0.60
CA VAL A 142 -0.55 4.75 -0.63
C VAL A 142 -0.03 3.39 -1.08
N ASP A 143 -0.94 2.47 -1.45
CA ASP A 143 -0.58 1.13 -1.96
C ASP A 143 0.26 1.18 -3.25
N ASP A 144 0.04 2.19 -4.10
CA ASP A 144 0.88 2.54 -5.24
C ASP A 144 1.23 4.06 -5.25
N PRO A 145 2.39 4.45 -4.68
CA PRO A 145 2.85 5.83 -4.66
C PRO A 145 2.96 6.45 -6.06
N ALA A 146 3.16 5.64 -7.11
CA ALA A 146 3.28 6.15 -8.48
C ALA A 146 1.94 6.65 -9.04
N GLU A 147 0.82 6.04 -8.67
CA GLU A 147 -0.51 6.48 -9.14
C GLU A 147 -0.95 7.78 -8.46
N VAL A 148 -0.78 7.90 -7.15
CA VAL A 148 -1.16 9.11 -6.40
C VAL A 148 -0.25 10.30 -6.75
N ALA A 149 1.03 10.05 -7.04
CA ALA A 149 1.95 11.08 -7.55
C ALA A 149 1.48 11.73 -8.87
N THR A 150 0.62 11.07 -9.65
CA THR A 150 0.08 11.65 -10.90
C THR A 150 -1.10 12.60 -10.69
N VAL A 151 -1.84 12.47 -9.58
CA VAL A 151 -3.09 13.22 -9.32
C VAL A 151 -2.95 14.26 -8.21
N MET A 152 -2.07 14.04 -7.23
CA MET A 152 -1.85 14.98 -6.12
C MET A 152 -1.34 16.36 -6.54
N PRO A 153 -0.40 16.51 -7.49
CA PRO A 153 0.06 17.83 -7.92
C PRO A 153 -1.06 18.73 -8.46
N ASP A 154 -2.04 18.17 -9.18
CA ASP A 154 -3.22 18.91 -9.65
C ASP A 154 -4.10 19.36 -8.46
N LEU A 155 -4.34 18.48 -7.48
CA LEU A 155 -5.14 18.81 -6.30
C LEU A 155 -4.48 19.90 -5.44
N ILE A 156 -3.16 19.81 -5.21
CA ILE A 156 -2.39 20.84 -4.49
C ILE A 156 -2.45 22.18 -5.24
N THR A 157 -2.20 22.17 -6.55
CA THR A 157 -2.28 23.39 -7.39
C THR A 157 -3.68 24.03 -7.32
N ARG A 158 -4.73 23.22 -7.29
CA ARG A 158 -6.12 23.69 -7.14
C ARG A 158 -6.39 24.24 -5.75
N ALA A 159 -5.85 23.62 -4.70
CA ALA A 159 -5.96 24.09 -3.32
C ALA A 159 -5.26 25.44 -3.14
N GLU A 160 -4.06 25.61 -3.69
CA GLU A 160 -3.34 26.89 -3.72
C GLU A 160 -4.14 27.98 -4.44
N ALA A 161 -4.89 27.62 -5.48
CA ALA A 161 -5.76 28.54 -6.21
C ALA A 161 -7.15 28.75 -5.58
N ALA A 162 -7.45 28.10 -4.45
CA ALA A 162 -8.80 28.01 -3.85
C ALA A 162 -9.88 27.55 -4.86
N ARG A 163 -9.56 26.53 -5.66
CA ARG A 163 -10.39 25.95 -6.74
C ARG A 163 -10.55 24.44 -6.59
N VAL A 164 -10.48 23.92 -5.37
CA VAL A 164 -10.82 22.51 -5.13
C VAL A 164 -12.30 22.31 -5.45
N ASP A 165 -12.59 21.28 -6.24
CA ASP A 165 -13.92 20.86 -6.61
C ASP A 165 -14.12 19.36 -6.30
N GLU A 166 -15.37 18.92 -6.26
CA GLU A 166 -15.73 17.53 -5.95
C GLU A 166 -15.04 16.53 -6.89
N ALA A 167 -14.91 16.88 -8.17
CA ALA A 167 -14.29 16.02 -9.17
C ALA A 167 -12.78 15.84 -8.93
N ALA A 168 -12.07 16.88 -8.46
CA ALA A 168 -10.66 16.79 -8.10
C ALA A 168 -10.44 15.93 -6.86
N LEU A 169 -11.32 16.04 -5.86
CA LEU A 169 -11.29 15.21 -4.65
C LEU A 169 -11.62 13.75 -4.99
N ALA A 170 -12.67 13.51 -5.77
CA ALA A 170 -13.06 12.17 -6.21
C ALA A 170 -11.92 11.44 -6.95
N ARG A 171 -11.21 12.13 -7.86
CA ARG A 171 -10.05 11.55 -8.58
C ARG A 171 -8.96 11.03 -7.65
N VAL A 172 -8.72 11.70 -6.52
CA VAL A 172 -7.71 11.29 -5.55
C VAL A 172 -8.29 10.23 -4.61
N LEU A 173 -9.53 10.38 -4.15
CA LEU A 173 -10.22 9.40 -3.31
C LEU A 173 -10.36 8.03 -4.02
N ASP A 174 -10.64 8.01 -5.31
CA ASP A 174 -10.70 6.79 -6.14
C ASP A 174 -9.35 6.05 -6.18
N LYS A 175 -8.24 6.75 -5.92
CA LYS A 175 -6.88 6.18 -5.87
C LYS A 175 -6.43 5.82 -4.46
N LEU A 176 -7.05 6.43 -3.44
CA LEU A 176 -6.78 6.17 -2.03
C LEU A 176 -7.69 5.07 -1.45
N ALA A 177 -8.76 4.69 -2.14
CA ALA A 177 -9.68 3.65 -1.71
C ALA A 177 -9.20 2.24 -2.16
N PRO A 178 -8.81 1.35 -1.24
CA PRO A 178 -8.58 -0.05 -1.58
C PRO A 178 -9.92 -0.73 -1.94
N ASP A 179 -9.87 -1.61 -2.94
CA ASP A 179 -10.99 -2.34 -3.57
C ASP A 179 -12.22 -2.57 -2.65
N GLY A 180 -13.17 -1.62 -2.66
CA GLY A 180 -14.52 -1.79 -2.09
C GLY A 180 -14.95 -0.88 -0.93
N ALA A 181 -14.10 0.01 -0.41
CA ALA A 181 -14.55 1.03 0.55
C ALA A 181 -15.30 2.17 -0.17
N GLY A 182 -16.50 2.55 0.30
CA GLY A 182 -17.25 3.66 -0.29
C GLY A 182 -16.55 5.00 -0.04
N THR A 183 -16.29 5.77 -1.10
CA THR A 183 -15.77 7.15 -1.01
C THR A 183 -16.94 8.15 -0.97
N ASP A 184 -16.79 9.22 -0.18
CA ASP A 184 -17.73 10.32 -0.07
C ASP A 184 -17.06 11.64 -0.48
N ALA A 185 -17.05 11.89 -1.79
CA ALA A 185 -16.48 13.12 -2.34
C ALA A 185 -17.21 14.38 -1.83
N ALA A 186 -18.48 14.27 -1.44
CA ALA A 186 -19.25 15.38 -0.89
C ALA A 186 -18.80 15.72 0.54
N ALA A 187 -18.51 14.72 1.38
CA ALA A 187 -17.92 14.93 2.70
C ALA A 187 -16.52 15.55 2.60
N ALA A 188 -15.70 15.10 1.66
CA ALA A 188 -14.41 15.73 1.38
C ALA A 188 -14.56 17.19 0.92
N LEU A 189 -15.54 17.46 0.04
CA LEU A 189 -15.81 18.81 -0.43
C LEU A 189 -16.25 19.71 0.72
N ALA A 190 -17.13 19.24 1.62
CA ALA A 190 -17.59 20.01 2.77
C ALA A 190 -16.43 20.41 3.70
N ALA A 191 -15.49 19.51 3.96
CA ALA A 191 -14.28 19.81 4.72
C ALA A 191 -13.35 20.79 3.98
N ALA A 192 -13.18 20.65 2.67
CA ALA A 192 -12.42 21.59 1.84
C ALA A 192 -13.06 23.00 1.81
N GLU A 193 -14.39 23.08 1.82
CA GLU A 193 -15.13 24.34 1.94
C GLU A 193 -14.93 24.99 3.31
N LEU A 194 -14.99 24.21 4.39
CA LEU A 194 -14.70 24.72 5.75
C LEU A 194 -13.28 25.27 5.86
N ALA A 195 -12.31 24.64 5.21
CA ALA A 195 -10.92 25.07 5.18
C ALA A 195 -10.64 26.28 4.25
N GLY A 196 -11.62 26.70 3.43
CA GLY A 196 -11.45 27.76 2.45
C GLY A 196 -10.61 27.37 1.23
N LEU A 197 -10.55 26.09 0.88
CA LEU A 197 -9.86 25.59 -0.33
C LEU A 197 -10.73 25.68 -1.60
N THR A 198 -11.98 26.13 -1.46
CA THR A 198 -12.92 26.34 -2.57
C THR A 198 -13.28 27.82 -2.70
N PRO A 199 -13.88 28.27 -3.83
CA PRO A 199 -14.28 29.67 -3.99
C PRO A 199 -15.42 30.11 -3.07
N ALA A 200 -16.12 29.16 -2.43
CA ALA A 200 -17.38 29.40 -1.72
C ALA A 200 -17.19 30.02 -0.33
N ARG A 201 -16.05 29.75 0.33
CA ARG A 201 -15.75 30.22 1.68
C ARG A 201 -14.30 30.68 1.79
N ARG A 202 -14.06 31.64 2.69
CA ARG A 202 -12.70 32.03 3.08
C ARG A 202 -12.23 31.10 4.20
N ARG A 203 -10.90 30.93 4.30
CA ARG A 203 -10.27 30.22 5.42
C ARG A 203 -10.73 30.82 6.77
N PRO A 204 -10.95 30.01 7.81
CA PRO A 204 -11.23 30.49 9.17
C PRO A 204 -10.07 31.36 9.69
N GLU A 205 -10.39 32.49 10.32
CA GLU A 205 -9.41 33.37 10.98
C GLU A 205 -9.94 33.81 12.35
N LEU A 206 -9.12 33.68 13.39
CA LEU A 206 -9.42 34.18 14.73
C LEU A 206 -9.10 35.68 14.84
N PRO A 207 -9.88 36.46 15.63
CA PRO A 207 -9.59 37.87 15.85
C PRO A 207 -8.27 38.06 16.62
N SER A 208 -7.54 39.13 16.32
CA SER A 208 -6.32 39.48 17.05
C SER A 208 -6.67 39.83 18.51
N GLY A 209 -6.27 38.99 19.46
CA GLY A 209 -6.57 39.17 20.88
C GLY A 209 -5.96 40.43 21.50
N ALA A 210 -6.72 41.08 22.41
CA ALA A 210 -6.23 42.19 23.24
C ALA A 210 -5.43 41.66 24.44
N ALA A 211 -4.30 42.32 24.74
CA ALA A 211 -3.30 41.91 25.72
C ALA A 211 -3.85 41.61 27.14
N GLY A 212 -3.51 40.45 27.70
CA GLY A 212 -3.44 40.24 29.15
C GLY A 212 -2.05 40.65 29.69
N PRO A 213 -1.93 41.15 30.94
CA PRO A 213 -0.69 41.74 31.45
C PRO A 213 0.38 40.68 31.77
N ARG A 214 1.65 41.06 31.52
CA ARG A 214 2.88 40.30 31.77
C ARG A 214 3.24 40.32 33.27
N PRO A 215 3.68 39.20 33.89
CA PRO A 215 4.33 39.24 35.20
C PRO A 215 5.73 39.86 35.08
N ALA A 216 6.12 40.69 36.05
CA ALA A 216 7.36 41.46 36.04
C ALA A 216 8.50 40.76 36.82
N GLY A 217 9.73 40.95 36.34
CA GLY A 217 11.01 40.63 37.01
C GLY A 217 11.78 39.50 36.30
N GLU A 218 13.08 39.54 36.01
CA GLU A 218 14.17 40.48 36.30
C GLU A 218 15.22 40.37 35.17
N THR A 219 15.86 41.50 34.81
CA THR A 219 17.02 41.59 33.91
C THR A 219 18.33 41.18 34.60
N PRO A 220 19.34 40.70 33.85
CA PRO A 220 20.55 41.53 33.66
C PRO A 220 21.12 41.37 32.23
N GLU A 221 21.38 42.43 31.48
CA GLU A 221 22.53 43.35 31.50
C GLU A 221 23.31 43.22 30.18
N SER A 222 23.55 44.38 29.59
CA SER A 222 24.17 44.62 28.30
C SER A 222 25.69 44.47 28.31
N GLY A 223 26.25 43.85 27.27
CA GLY A 223 27.66 43.95 26.89
C GLY A 223 27.81 44.42 25.44
N SER A 224 28.29 45.65 25.27
CA SER A 224 28.68 46.36 24.03
C SER A 224 29.58 45.54 23.08
N ALA A 225 29.77 45.80 21.77
CA ALA A 225 30.04 47.08 21.10
C ALA A 225 29.97 46.94 19.55
N GLY A 226 29.85 48.07 18.84
CA GLY A 226 29.91 48.18 17.36
C GLY A 226 31.34 48.16 16.76
N PRO A 227 31.64 48.94 15.70
CA PRO A 227 31.18 48.77 14.31
C PRO A 227 32.31 48.82 13.23
N ARG A 228 32.13 48.08 12.11
CA ARG A 228 32.70 48.26 10.71
C ARG A 228 34.26 48.28 10.57
N PRO A 229 34.92 48.29 9.36
CA PRO A 229 34.51 48.10 7.94
C PRO A 229 35.44 47.16 7.09
N GLY A 230 35.16 46.97 5.79
CA GLY A 230 36.23 46.97 4.75
C GLY A 230 36.42 45.74 3.84
N ARG A 231 35.81 45.81 2.64
CA ARG A 231 36.39 45.63 1.27
C ARG A 231 37.27 44.39 0.95
N GLU A 232 36.84 43.56 -0.01
CA GLU A 232 37.35 43.51 -1.40
C GLU A 232 36.73 42.34 -2.22
N THR A 233 36.34 42.66 -3.47
CA THR A 233 35.97 41.79 -4.61
C THR A 233 37.23 41.30 -5.34
N PRO A 234 37.26 40.22 -6.18
CA PRO A 234 36.44 40.02 -7.41
C PRO A 234 35.99 38.53 -7.58
N GLU A 235 35.25 38.03 -8.59
CA GLU A 235 35.09 38.33 -10.02
C GLU A 235 33.97 37.41 -10.60
N SER A 236 33.35 37.82 -11.73
CA SER A 236 32.55 37.03 -12.71
C SER A 236 31.19 36.43 -12.26
N GLY A 237 30.11 36.36 -13.05
CA GLY A 237 29.89 36.68 -14.46
C GLY A 237 28.42 37.06 -14.69
N SER A 238 28.23 37.92 -15.70
CA SER A 238 27.03 38.67 -16.04
C SER A 238 25.97 37.86 -16.80
N ALA A 239 24.72 38.04 -16.40
CA ALA A 239 23.54 37.81 -17.22
C ALA A 239 23.38 38.92 -18.27
N GLY A 240 22.95 38.55 -19.48
CA GLY A 240 22.51 39.45 -20.54
C GLY A 240 21.13 39.02 -21.07
N PRO A 241 20.18 39.94 -21.35
CA PRO A 241 18.79 39.64 -21.64
C PRO A 241 18.47 39.47 -23.15
N ARG A 242 17.26 38.92 -23.37
CA ARG A 242 16.57 38.60 -24.63
C ARG A 242 16.56 39.70 -25.72
N PRO A 243 16.63 39.32 -27.02
CA PRO A 243 15.89 39.93 -28.12
C PRO A 243 14.60 39.12 -28.39
N GLY A 244 13.53 39.56 -29.06
CA GLY A 244 13.36 40.55 -30.12
C GLY A 244 12.60 39.85 -31.26
N ARG A 245 11.39 40.32 -31.57
CA ARG A 245 10.50 39.79 -32.64
C ARG A 245 11.15 39.96 -34.02
N GLU A 246 11.15 38.91 -34.83
CA GLU A 246 11.41 38.98 -36.28
C GLU A 246 10.20 38.48 -37.08
N THR A 247 9.88 39.24 -38.12
CA THR A 247 8.97 38.97 -39.25
C THR A 247 9.52 37.86 -40.15
N PRO A 248 8.68 37.03 -40.81
CA PRO A 248 9.17 36.08 -41.81
C PRO A 248 9.38 36.75 -43.17
N GLU A 249 10.55 36.49 -43.75
CA GLU A 249 10.97 36.87 -45.10
C GLU A 249 10.26 36.04 -46.20
N LEU A 250 10.13 36.66 -47.38
CA LEU A 250 9.73 36.03 -48.64
C LEU A 250 10.86 35.10 -49.16
N PRO A 251 10.57 33.94 -49.78
CA PRO A 251 11.59 33.16 -50.47
C PRO A 251 11.91 33.78 -51.83
N SER A 252 13.14 34.29 -51.95
CA SER A 252 13.79 34.59 -53.22
C SER A 252 14.23 33.29 -53.91
N GLY A 253 13.69 33.00 -55.09
CA GLY A 253 14.21 31.93 -55.95
C GLY A 253 13.25 31.44 -57.02
N ALA A 254 13.10 32.19 -58.12
CA ALA A 254 12.73 31.68 -59.45
C ALA A 254 12.81 32.80 -60.51
N THR A 255 14.03 33.20 -60.87
CA THR A 255 14.30 33.87 -62.14
C THR A 255 14.82 32.83 -63.13
N GLU A 256 13.95 32.31 -64.00
CA GLU A 256 14.38 31.67 -65.25
C GLU A 256 13.49 32.13 -66.43
N ALA A 257 14.14 32.92 -67.28
CA ALA A 257 14.00 33.13 -68.72
C ALA A 257 12.64 32.85 -69.41
N TRP A 258 11.94 33.94 -69.74
CA TRP A 258 11.20 34.05 -71.00
C TRP A 258 12.17 34.52 -72.10
N PRO A 259 12.22 33.90 -73.29
CA PRO A 259 13.03 34.41 -74.38
C PRO A 259 12.36 35.65 -74.97
N SER A 260 12.97 36.81 -74.75
CA SER A 260 12.69 38.05 -75.46
C SER A 260 13.22 37.98 -76.89
N GLY A 261 12.33 38.10 -77.87
CA GLY A 261 12.67 38.18 -79.29
C GLY A 261 11.54 38.82 -80.10
N GLU A 262 11.82 40.04 -80.56
CA GLU A 262 11.29 40.75 -81.73
C GLU A 262 9.76 40.89 -81.93
N THR A 263 9.33 42.16 -81.83
CA THR A 263 8.07 42.70 -82.35
C THR A 263 7.84 42.40 -83.83
N PRO A 264 6.65 41.89 -84.19
CA PRO A 264 5.94 42.31 -85.38
C PRO A 264 4.71 43.13 -85.00
N GLU A 265 4.30 43.99 -85.93
CA GLU A 265 3.29 45.03 -85.81
C GLU A 265 1.93 44.54 -85.28
N ARG A 266 1.31 45.37 -84.43
CA ARG A 266 -0.12 45.30 -84.06
C ARG A 266 -0.99 45.25 -85.33
N PRO A 267 -1.92 44.28 -85.45
CA PRO A 267 -3.20 44.55 -86.07
C PRO A 267 -4.08 45.28 -85.03
N SER A 268 -4.53 46.47 -85.38
CA SER A 268 -5.54 47.21 -84.63
C SER A 268 -6.85 46.43 -84.60
N GLY A 269 -7.26 45.97 -83.42
CA GLY A 269 -8.58 45.40 -83.17
C GLY A 269 -8.69 44.97 -81.72
N ALA A 270 -9.16 45.86 -80.85
CA ALA A 270 -9.57 45.50 -79.50
C ALA A 270 -10.73 44.49 -79.61
N ALA A 271 -10.55 43.28 -79.13
CA ALA A 271 -11.66 42.38 -78.85
C ALA A 271 -12.13 42.64 -77.42
N ASP A 272 -13.37 43.10 -77.29
CA ASP A 272 -14.07 43.25 -76.02
C ASP A 272 -14.00 41.95 -75.19
N PRO A 273 -13.95 42.03 -73.85
CA PRO A 273 -14.13 40.85 -73.01
C PRO A 273 -15.55 40.30 -73.19
N ARG A 274 -15.66 39.02 -73.56
CA ARG A 274 -16.94 38.30 -73.58
C ARG A 274 -17.59 38.33 -72.19
N PRO A 275 -18.93 38.47 -72.08
CA PRO A 275 -19.62 38.37 -70.81
C PRO A 275 -19.57 36.94 -70.26
N ALA A 276 -19.53 36.81 -68.92
CA ALA A 276 -19.46 35.54 -68.22
C ALA A 276 -20.69 34.66 -68.52
N GLY A 277 -20.48 33.52 -69.18
CA GLY A 277 -21.53 32.51 -69.41
C GLY A 277 -21.44 31.70 -70.71
N GLU A 278 -20.64 32.11 -71.71
CA GLU A 278 -20.41 31.29 -72.92
C GLU A 278 -19.32 30.22 -72.67
N THR A 279 -19.61 28.97 -73.01
CA THR A 279 -18.62 27.88 -73.01
C THR A 279 -17.52 28.14 -74.04
N PRO A 280 -16.23 27.89 -73.70
CA PRO A 280 -15.14 28.00 -74.66
C PRO A 280 -15.44 27.11 -75.87
N ASP A 281 -15.23 27.60 -77.10
CA ASP A 281 -15.39 26.81 -78.32
C ASP A 281 -14.09 26.05 -78.61
N PRO A 282 -14.03 24.72 -78.37
CA PRO A 282 -12.80 23.96 -78.56
C PRO A 282 -12.41 23.86 -80.04
N ALA A 283 -13.34 24.09 -80.97
CA ALA A 283 -13.07 24.10 -82.41
C ALA A 283 -12.25 25.32 -82.85
N ALA A 284 -12.15 26.34 -81.99
CA ALA A 284 -11.32 27.53 -82.22
C ALA A 284 -9.88 27.37 -81.70
N TRP A 285 -9.53 26.24 -81.08
CA TRP A 285 -8.19 25.97 -80.56
C TRP A 285 -7.29 25.26 -81.59
N PRO A 286 -5.95 25.41 -81.49
CA PRO A 286 -5.01 24.71 -82.37
C PRO A 286 -5.18 23.19 -82.33
N ASP A 287 -5.11 22.54 -83.49
CA ASP A 287 -5.04 21.08 -83.57
C ASP A 287 -3.68 20.59 -83.06
N LEU A 288 -3.70 19.80 -81.99
CA LEU A 288 -2.51 19.29 -81.31
C LEU A 288 -1.97 17.99 -81.92
N ALA A 289 -2.52 17.50 -83.04
CA ALA A 289 -2.08 16.25 -83.66
C ALA A 289 -0.57 16.22 -83.98
N ASP A 290 -0.04 17.30 -84.55
CA ASP A 290 1.39 17.41 -84.87
C ASP A 290 2.26 17.53 -83.60
N ASP A 291 1.75 18.20 -82.56
CA ASP A 291 2.43 18.35 -81.27
C ASP A 291 2.49 17.01 -80.51
N ILE A 292 1.45 16.18 -80.61
CA ILE A 292 1.44 14.81 -80.04
C ILE A 292 2.49 13.92 -80.72
N VAL A 293 2.66 14.05 -82.04
CA VAL A 293 3.72 13.34 -82.76
C VAL A 293 5.10 13.85 -82.33
N LEU A 294 5.26 15.17 -82.19
CA LEU A 294 6.53 15.79 -81.77
C LEU A 294 6.94 15.38 -80.35
N ALA A 295 6.00 15.19 -79.43
CA ALA A 295 6.30 14.77 -78.05
C ALA A 295 7.07 13.45 -77.97
N ALA A 296 6.96 12.57 -78.98
CA ALA A 296 7.74 11.34 -79.01
C ALA A 296 9.24 11.58 -79.20
N THR A 297 9.63 12.69 -79.82
CA THR A 297 11.02 13.01 -80.21
C THR A 297 11.59 14.22 -79.48
N ASP A 298 10.75 15.18 -79.09
CA ASP A 298 11.14 16.39 -78.36
C ASP A 298 10.05 16.80 -77.34
N PRO A 299 10.00 16.14 -76.16
CA PRO A 299 9.04 16.46 -75.11
C PRO A 299 9.15 17.91 -74.60
N ALA A 300 10.37 18.44 -74.49
CA ALA A 300 10.62 19.78 -73.97
C ALA A 300 10.16 20.85 -74.96
N GLY A 301 10.52 20.71 -76.24
CA GLY A 301 10.06 21.57 -77.31
C GLY A 301 8.54 21.49 -77.52
N THR A 302 7.95 20.31 -77.33
CA THR A 302 6.49 20.16 -77.36
C THR A 302 5.81 20.92 -76.23
N ARG A 303 6.30 20.79 -74.98
CA ARG A 303 5.75 21.55 -73.83
C ARG A 303 5.83 23.05 -74.06
N ALA A 304 6.97 23.54 -74.55
CA ALA A 304 7.16 24.95 -74.87
C ALA A 304 6.25 25.42 -76.01
N ARG A 305 6.08 24.62 -77.06
CA ARG A 305 5.22 24.94 -78.21
C ARG A 305 3.73 24.97 -77.84
N VAL A 306 3.26 23.95 -77.11
CA VAL A 306 1.87 23.87 -76.63
C VAL A 306 1.56 24.98 -75.62
N ALA A 307 2.50 25.34 -74.74
CA ALA A 307 2.39 26.49 -73.86
C ALA A 307 2.43 27.82 -74.63
N GLY A 308 3.22 27.93 -75.70
CA GLY A 308 3.29 29.10 -76.57
C GLY A 308 1.96 29.40 -77.26
N TRP A 309 1.21 28.37 -77.67
CA TRP A 309 -0.14 28.54 -78.22
C TRP A 309 -1.10 29.23 -77.24
N ALA A 310 -0.90 29.10 -75.92
CA ALA A 310 -1.73 29.78 -74.93
C ALA A 310 -1.72 31.31 -75.07
N GLY A 311 -0.66 31.90 -75.64
CA GLY A 311 -0.59 33.34 -75.90
C GLY A 311 -1.54 33.84 -76.99
N ALA A 312 -2.06 32.93 -77.83
CA ALA A 312 -3.07 33.23 -78.86
C ALA A 312 -4.51 32.90 -78.41
N ILE A 313 -4.66 32.30 -77.23
CA ILE A 313 -5.96 31.99 -76.63
C ILE A 313 -6.40 33.17 -75.75
N ALA A 314 -7.70 33.45 -75.70
CA ALA A 314 -8.21 34.46 -74.77
C ALA A 314 -7.82 34.08 -73.34
N VAL A 315 -7.34 35.05 -72.55
CA VAL A 315 -6.79 34.81 -71.20
C VAL A 315 -7.74 33.96 -70.34
N ALA A 316 -9.05 34.23 -70.39
CA ALA A 316 -10.06 33.45 -69.64
C ALA A 316 -10.17 31.97 -70.06
N ASP A 317 -9.80 31.62 -71.30
CA ASP A 317 -9.94 30.27 -71.88
C ASP A 317 -8.65 29.44 -71.77
N VAL A 318 -7.51 30.05 -71.41
CA VAL A 318 -6.20 29.37 -71.32
C VAL A 318 -6.25 28.12 -70.42
N PRO A 319 -6.85 28.15 -69.22
CA PRO A 319 -6.92 26.95 -68.38
C PRO A 319 -7.76 25.83 -69.01
N ALA A 320 -8.79 26.16 -69.81
CA ALA A 320 -9.63 25.19 -70.50
C ALA A 320 -8.89 24.56 -71.70
N TYR A 321 -8.11 25.37 -72.42
CA TYR A 321 -7.22 24.89 -73.47
C TYR A 321 -6.13 23.95 -72.93
N LEU A 322 -5.49 24.27 -71.80
CA LEU A 322 -4.48 23.40 -71.19
C LEU A 322 -5.07 22.09 -70.66
N ASP A 323 -6.28 22.15 -70.09
CA ASP A 323 -7.05 20.96 -69.73
C ASP A 323 -7.42 20.10 -70.97
N HIS A 324 -7.67 20.72 -72.13
CA HIS A 324 -7.87 20.00 -73.40
C HIS A 324 -6.57 19.39 -73.94
N ALA A 325 -5.45 20.11 -73.88
CA ALA A 325 -4.14 19.57 -74.22
C ALA A 325 -3.82 18.34 -73.36
N CYS A 326 -3.99 18.45 -72.04
CA CYS A 326 -3.86 17.33 -71.10
C CYS A 326 -4.63 16.09 -71.57
N GLU A 327 -5.91 16.26 -71.95
CA GLU A 327 -6.77 15.18 -72.43
C GLU A 327 -6.25 14.54 -73.72
N ARG A 328 -5.86 15.34 -74.71
CA ARG A 328 -5.34 14.85 -75.99
C ARG A 328 -4.02 14.09 -75.85
N PHE A 329 -3.11 14.57 -75.00
CA PHE A 329 -1.85 13.87 -74.72
C PHE A 329 -2.07 12.58 -73.92
N LEU A 330 -3.02 12.58 -72.99
CA LEU A 330 -3.37 11.38 -72.23
C LEU A 330 -4.00 10.30 -73.12
N ASP A 331 -4.90 10.68 -74.04
CA ASP A 331 -5.48 9.79 -75.06
C ASP A 331 -4.41 9.17 -75.98
N ALA A 332 -3.32 9.91 -76.24
CA ALA A 332 -2.20 9.46 -77.06
C ALA A 332 -1.16 8.62 -76.31
N GLY A 333 -1.40 8.28 -75.04
CA GLY A 333 -0.46 7.51 -74.22
C GLY A 333 0.81 8.29 -73.87
N ARG A 334 0.68 9.59 -73.59
CA ARG A 334 1.76 10.50 -73.15
C ARG A 334 1.43 11.09 -71.77
N PRO A 335 1.51 10.28 -70.70
CA PRO A 335 1.06 10.68 -69.36
C PRO A 335 1.91 11.79 -68.74
N ASP A 336 3.21 11.85 -69.04
CA ASP A 336 4.12 12.86 -68.49
C ASP A 336 3.82 14.27 -69.04
N GLU A 337 3.57 14.37 -70.35
CA GLU A 337 3.14 15.60 -71.00
C GLU A 337 1.73 16.00 -70.52
N ALA A 338 0.82 15.02 -70.42
CA ALA A 338 -0.51 15.26 -69.88
C ALA A 338 -0.47 15.80 -68.44
N ALA A 339 0.37 15.23 -67.58
CA ALA A 339 0.55 15.68 -66.19
C ALA A 339 1.18 17.08 -66.14
N HIS A 340 2.12 17.37 -67.04
CA HIS A 340 2.71 18.70 -67.17
C HIS A 340 1.65 19.76 -67.53
N PHE A 341 0.81 19.51 -68.53
CA PHE A 341 -0.24 20.46 -68.94
C PHE A 341 -1.34 20.59 -67.88
N PHE A 342 -1.68 19.50 -67.17
CA PHE A 342 -2.57 19.55 -66.02
C PHE A 342 -2.02 20.47 -64.92
N ALA A 343 -0.75 20.31 -64.54
CA ALA A 343 -0.10 21.16 -63.55
C ALA A 343 0.01 22.63 -64.00
N LEU A 344 0.33 22.85 -65.29
CA LEU A 344 0.40 24.19 -65.86
C LEU A 344 -0.97 24.88 -65.84
N ALA A 345 -2.06 24.16 -66.14
CA ALA A 345 -3.42 24.69 -66.05
C ALA A 345 -3.74 25.20 -64.63
N ARG A 346 -3.34 24.47 -63.58
CA ARG A 346 -3.54 24.89 -62.18
C ARG A 346 -2.70 26.12 -61.81
N LYS A 347 -1.44 26.19 -62.27
CA LYS A 347 -0.58 27.37 -62.05
C LYS A 347 -1.14 28.62 -62.72
N VAL A 348 -1.71 28.48 -63.92
CA VAL A 348 -2.34 29.60 -64.63
C VAL A 348 -3.59 30.07 -63.91
N GLU A 349 -4.42 29.17 -63.37
CA GLU A 349 -5.58 29.54 -62.55
C GLU A 349 -5.17 30.31 -61.29
N ASP A 350 -4.11 29.88 -60.60
CA ASP A 350 -3.60 30.60 -59.43
C ASP A 350 -3.10 32.00 -59.80
N ALA A 351 -2.42 32.12 -60.94
CA ALA A 351 -1.96 33.41 -61.45
C ALA A 351 -3.13 34.33 -61.86
N HIS A 352 -4.21 33.78 -62.43
CA HIS A 352 -5.40 34.55 -62.78
C HIS A 352 -6.13 35.07 -61.54
N GLU A 353 -6.26 34.26 -60.50
CA GLU A 353 -6.82 34.70 -59.21
C GLU A 353 -5.97 35.84 -58.61
N TRP A 354 -4.65 35.67 -58.59
CA TRP A 354 -3.73 36.64 -57.99
C TRP A 354 -3.62 37.96 -58.78
N LEU A 355 -3.54 37.91 -60.12
CA LEU A 355 -3.29 39.10 -60.96
C LEU A 355 -4.55 39.83 -61.40
N LEU A 356 -5.64 39.11 -61.66
CA LEU A 356 -6.82 39.66 -62.33
C LEU A 356 -8.03 39.82 -61.40
N GLY A 357 -7.95 39.34 -60.15
CA GLY A 357 -9.07 39.32 -59.21
C GLY A 357 -10.29 38.54 -59.73
N GLN A 358 -10.11 37.75 -60.80
CA GLN A 358 -11.11 36.83 -61.29
C GLN A 358 -11.08 35.63 -60.34
N GLY A 359 -12.09 35.52 -59.48
CA GLY A 359 -12.14 34.51 -58.44
C GLY A 359 -11.78 33.12 -58.98
N TYR A 360 -10.94 32.39 -58.24
CA TYR A 360 -10.57 31.02 -58.56
C TYR A 360 -11.81 30.23 -58.93
N ALA A 361 -11.86 29.69 -60.15
CA ALA A 361 -13.00 28.89 -60.61
C ALA A 361 -12.93 27.50 -59.96
N VAL A 362 -13.16 27.43 -58.65
CA VAL A 362 -13.02 26.24 -57.80
C VAL A 362 -13.75 25.06 -58.44
N GLU A 363 -14.95 25.26 -58.97
CA GLU A 363 -15.80 24.25 -59.58
C GLU A 363 -15.29 23.77 -60.94
N ARG A 364 -14.55 24.62 -61.67
CA ARG A 364 -13.91 24.24 -62.94
C ARG A 364 -12.71 23.34 -62.66
N ALA A 365 -11.82 23.78 -61.77
CA ALA A 365 -10.68 22.99 -61.33
C ALA A 365 -11.14 21.64 -60.75
N HIS A 366 -12.21 21.64 -59.93
CA HIS A 366 -12.80 20.42 -59.37
C HIS A 366 -13.23 19.42 -60.45
N ARG A 367 -13.98 19.90 -61.46
CA ARG A 367 -14.40 19.06 -62.59
C ARG A 367 -13.22 18.47 -63.35
N SER A 368 -12.14 19.23 -63.53
CA SER A 368 -10.91 18.72 -64.15
C SER A 368 -10.24 17.63 -63.30
N PHE A 369 -10.19 17.80 -61.98
CA PHE A 369 -9.72 16.76 -61.06
C PHE A 369 -10.56 15.48 -61.15
N LEU A 370 -11.90 15.59 -61.10
CA LEU A 370 -12.81 14.44 -61.24
C LEU A 370 -12.69 13.74 -62.61
N ARG A 371 -12.41 14.49 -63.67
CA ARG A 371 -12.25 13.94 -65.02
C ARG A 371 -10.96 13.13 -65.18
N PHE A 372 -9.86 13.57 -64.57
CA PHE A 372 -8.55 12.95 -64.75
C PHE A 372 -8.19 11.93 -63.66
N ALA A 373 -8.84 11.97 -62.50
CA ALA A 373 -8.64 10.99 -61.42
C ALA A 373 -8.85 9.52 -61.87
N PRO A 374 -9.94 9.14 -62.57
CA PRO A 374 -10.15 7.75 -63.04
C PRO A 374 -9.12 7.29 -64.08
N ARG A 375 -8.43 8.24 -64.71
CA ARG A 375 -7.47 7.98 -65.78
C ARG A 375 -6.04 7.80 -65.25
N GLY A 376 -5.86 7.77 -63.94
CA GLY A 376 -4.56 7.54 -63.29
C GLY A 376 -3.56 8.69 -63.44
N LEU A 377 -4.01 9.88 -63.86
CA LEU A 377 -3.12 11.03 -64.07
C LEU A 377 -2.69 11.71 -62.76
N LEU A 378 -3.53 11.63 -61.73
CA LEU A 378 -3.34 12.39 -60.49
C LEU A 378 -2.40 11.67 -59.53
N THR A 379 -1.43 12.42 -59.00
CA THR A 379 -0.55 11.95 -57.93
C THR A 379 -1.17 12.22 -56.55
N PRO A 380 -0.78 11.47 -55.50
CA PRO A 380 -1.14 11.76 -54.11
C PRO A 380 -0.93 13.23 -53.71
N ALA A 381 0.19 13.83 -54.14
CA ALA A 381 0.52 15.22 -53.86
C ALA A 381 -0.46 16.21 -54.53
N ALA A 382 -0.87 15.96 -55.78
CA ALA A 382 -1.85 16.80 -56.47
C ALA A 382 -3.21 16.79 -55.76
N ILE A 383 -3.60 15.66 -55.17
CA ILE A 383 -4.84 15.51 -54.40
C ILE A 383 -4.74 16.22 -53.06
N GLN A 384 -3.63 16.02 -52.34
CA GLN A 384 -3.38 16.71 -51.08
C GLN A 384 -3.41 18.23 -51.25
N ASP A 385 -2.70 18.76 -52.25
CA ASP A 385 -2.70 20.21 -52.54
C ASP A 385 -4.10 20.72 -52.87
N ARG A 386 -4.90 19.90 -53.55
CA ARG A 386 -6.29 20.24 -53.87
C ARG A 386 -7.18 20.25 -52.63
N LEU A 387 -7.08 19.26 -51.74
CA LEU A 387 -7.83 19.21 -50.48
C LEU A 387 -7.46 20.40 -49.57
N LYS A 388 -6.17 20.74 -49.48
CA LYS A 388 -5.71 21.95 -48.77
C LYS A 388 -6.32 23.22 -49.34
N ARG A 389 -6.40 23.37 -50.66
CA ARG A 389 -7.04 24.54 -51.29
C ARG A 389 -8.55 24.59 -51.06
N LEU A 390 -9.22 23.44 -51.05
CA LEU A 390 -10.66 23.37 -50.72
C LEU A 390 -10.94 23.87 -49.30
N SER A 391 -9.99 23.77 -48.37
CA SER A 391 -10.15 24.33 -47.01
C SER A 391 -10.28 25.86 -46.98
N LEU A 392 -9.86 26.54 -48.04
CA LEU A 392 -9.96 27.99 -48.19
C LEU A 392 -11.28 28.44 -48.85
N HIS A 393 -12.15 27.49 -49.22
CA HIS A 393 -13.42 27.79 -49.85
C HIS A 393 -14.40 28.49 -48.89
N THR A 394 -15.13 29.47 -49.40
CA THR A 394 -16.06 30.29 -48.59
C THR A 394 -17.31 29.54 -48.15
N ASP A 395 -17.75 28.53 -48.91
CA ASP A 395 -18.79 27.58 -48.51
C ASP A 395 -18.15 26.26 -48.04
N ALA A 396 -18.12 26.07 -46.72
CA ALA A 396 -17.52 24.89 -46.10
C ALA A 396 -18.27 23.59 -46.44
N ALA A 397 -19.59 23.63 -46.60
CA ALA A 397 -20.38 22.46 -46.96
C ALA A 397 -20.14 22.04 -48.42
N ALA A 398 -19.95 23.00 -49.33
CA ALA A 398 -19.53 22.72 -50.71
C ALA A 398 -18.12 22.15 -50.77
N ALA A 399 -17.16 22.72 -50.03
CA ALA A 399 -15.80 22.20 -49.99
C ALA A 399 -15.70 20.77 -49.46
N HIS A 400 -16.44 20.45 -48.39
CA HIS A 400 -16.50 19.08 -47.86
C HIS A 400 -17.06 18.09 -48.88
N ARG A 401 -18.17 18.43 -49.57
CA ARG A 401 -18.72 17.59 -50.65
C ARG A 401 -17.72 17.39 -51.78
N MET A 402 -17.05 18.46 -52.22
CA MET A 402 -16.05 18.40 -53.29
C MET A 402 -14.82 17.58 -52.88
N GLY A 403 -14.35 17.71 -51.64
CA GLY A 403 -13.27 16.90 -51.09
C GLY A 403 -13.62 15.40 -51.12
N TRP A 404 -14.85 15.06 -50.73
CA TRP A 404 -15.36 13.70 -50.79
C TRP A 404 -15.52 13.14 -52.19
N GLU A 405 -16.06 13.92 -53.13
CA GLU A 405 -16.17 13.50 -54.53
C GLU A 405 -14.79 13.16 -55.12
N LEU A 406 -13.77 13.97 -54.80
CA LEU A 406 -12.40 13.71 -55.25
C LEU A 406 -11.81 12.46 -54.60
N ALA A 407 -11.93 12.32 -53.28
CA ALA A 407 -11.46 11.13 -52.56
C ALA A 407 -12.16 9.87 -53.07
N ALA A 408 -13.47 9.95 -53.32
CA ALA A 408 -14.30 8.85 -53.83
C ALA A 408 -13.82 8.37 -55.20
N VAL A 409 -13.67 9.28 -56.16
CA VAL A 409 -13.22 8.94 -57.52
C VAL A 409 -11.79 8.39 -57.52
N PHE A 410 -10.92 8.93 -56.68
CA PHE A 410 -9.56 8.44 -56.56
C PHE A 410 -9.48 7.02 -56.00
N LEU A 411 -10.30 6.71 -54.99
CA LEU A 411 -10.42 5.36 -54.43
C LEU A 411 -11.04 4.39 -55.44
N ASP A 412 -12.06 4.80 -56.20
CA ASP A 412 -12.70 3.96 -57.23
C ASP A 412 -11.75 3.61 -58.38
N ALA A 413 -10.73 4.43 -58.63
CA ALA A 413 -9.69 4.15 -59.61
C ALA A 413 -8.73 3.02 -59.18
N GLY A 414 -8.89 2.46 -57.98
CA GLY A 414 -8.05 1.37 -57.45
C GLY A 414 -6.75 1.85 -56.79
N SER A 415 -6.58 3.17 -56.60
CA SER A 415 -5.38 3.75 -56.03
C SER A 415 -5.40 3.67 -54.50
N ILE A 416 -4.35 3.10 -53.90
CA ILE A 416 -4.17 3.14 -52.43
C ILE A 416 -3.68 4.54 -52.07
N PRO A 417 -4.42 5.30 -51.24
CA PRO A 417 -4.04 6.66 -50.93
C PRO A 417 -2.88 6.72 -49.95
N TYR A 418 -2.34 7.93 -49.84
CA TYR A 418 -1.28 8.27 -48.91
C TYR A 418 -1.79 8.26 -47.45
N PRO A 419 -0.91 7.99 -46.46
CA PRO A 419 -1.31 7.82 -45.05
C PRO A 419 -1.98 9.03 -44.38
N GLN A 420 -1.93 10.21 -45.00
CA GLN A 420 -2.48 11.47 -44.45
C GLN A 420 -3.83 11.86 -45.05
N LEU A 421 -4.44 11.03 -45.91
CA LEU A 421 -5.71 11.38 -46.57
C LEU A 421 -6.81 11.75 -45.56
N LEU A 422 -6.90 11.01 -44.44
CA LEU A 422 -7.86 11.32 -43.38
C LEU A 422 -7.53 12.66 -42.71
N ASP A 423 -6.26 12.91 -42.42
CA ASP A 423 -5.81 14.18 -41.82
C ASP A 423 -6.09 15.39 -42.74
N ASP A 424 -6.07 15.19 -44.06
CA ASP A 424 -6.40 16.25 -45.03
C ASP A 424 -7.92 16.44 -45.21
N LEU A 425 -8.76 15.44 -44.90
CA LEU A 425 -10.22 15.52 -44.96
C LEU A 425 -10.86 16.07 -43.67
N ARG A 426 -10.27 15.77 -42.50
CA ARG A 426 -10.76 16.22 -41.17
C ARG A 426 -11.01 17.74 -41.08
N PRO A 427 -10.12 18.63 -41.57
CA PRO A 427 -10.36 20.06 -41.55
C PRO A 427 -11.59 20.48 -42.38
N LEU A 428 -11.84 19.81 -43.51
CA LEU A 428 -13.01 20.08 -44.35
C LEU A 428 -14.30 19.63 -43.66
N ALA A 429 -14.28 18.47 -43.01
CA ALA A 429 -15.42 17.95 -42.24
C ALA A 429 -15.75 18.86 -41.04
N ALA A 430 -14.74 19.26 -40.28
CA ALA A 430 -14.88 20.16 -39.13
C ALA A 430 -15.48 21.52 -39.55
N ALA A 431 -14.99 22.10 -40.65
CA ALA A 431 -15.53 23.36 -41.18
C ALA A 431 -16.99 23.22 -41.63
N ALA A 432 -17.41 22.05 -42.11
CA ALA A 432 -18.78 21.76 -42.52
C ALA A 432 -19.72 21.34 -41.38
N GLY A 433 -19.22 21.26 -40.13
CA GLY A 433 -19.99 20.79 -38.97
C GLY A 433 -20.26 19.29 -38.96
N VAL A 434 -19.49 18.50 -39.72
CA VAL A 434 -19.53 17.04 -39.70
C VAL A 434 -18.63 16.53 -38.59
N ALA A 435 -19.12 15.58 -37.79
CA ALA A 435 -18.34 14.98 -36.72
C ALA A 435 -17.13 14.22 -37.30
N GLU A 436 -15.98 14.36 -36.67
CA GLU A 436 -14.74 13.69 -37.09
C GLU A 436 -14.90 12.17 -37.19
N SER A 437 -15.66 11.56 -36.27
CA SER A 437 -15.97 10.13 -36.28
C SER A 437 -16.78 9.68 -37.50
N ASP A 438 -17.70 10.52 -37.98
CA ASP A 438 -18.54 10.20 -39.13
C ASP A 438 -17.72 10.24 -40.43
N GLU A 439 -16.77 11.17 -40.51
CA GLU A 439 -15.81 11.28 -41.60
C GLU A 439 -14.89 10.06 -41.67
N GLU A 440 -14.36 9.66 -40.53
CA GLU A 440 -13.53 8.48 -40.34
C GLU A 440 -14.26 7.17 -40.70
N ASP A 441 -15.50 7.01 -40.22
CA ASP A 441 -16.29 5.81 -40.46
C ASP A 441 -16.65 5.70 -41.95
N ARG A 442 -16.98 6.83 -42.59
CA ARG A 442 -17.30 6.88 -44.02
C ARG A 442 -16.11 6.49 -44.89
N ILE A 443 -14.89 6.90 -44.54
CA ILE A 443 -13.69 6.51 -45.31
C ILE A 443 -13.36 5.03 -45.09
N ALA A 444 -13.44 4.56 -43.85
CA ALA A 444 -13.18 3.16 -43.51
C ALA A 444 -14.18 2.21 -44.19
N GLU A 445 -15.46 2.57 -44.22
CA GLU A 445 -16.50 1.83 -44.97
C GLU A 445 -16.11 1.68 -46.44
N ARG A 446 -15.71 2.78 -47.09
CA ARG A 446 -15.37 2.74 -48.52
C ARG A 446 -14.15 1.87 -48.79
N PHE A 447 -13.13 1.97 -47.95
CA PHE A 447 -11.93 1.13 -48.03
C PHE A 447 -12.24 -0.35 -47.86
N LEU A 448 -13.16 -0.67 -46.96
CA LEU A 448 -13.56 -2.04 -46.68
C LEU A 448 -14.40 -2.62 -47.83
N ARG A 449 -15.39 -1.87 -48.33
CA ARG A 449 -16.24 -2.30 -49.46
C ARG A 449 -15.49 -2.42 -50.79
N SER A 450 -14.46 -1.61 -51.01
CA SER A 450 -13.65 -1.64 -52.25
C SER A 450 -12.58 -2.72 -52.25
N GLY A 451 -12.30 -3.38 -51.12
CA GLY A 451 -11.25 -4.40 -50.98
C GLY A 451 -9.81 -3.84 -51.00
N LEU A 452 -9.64 -2.52 -51.03
CA LEU A 452 -8.34 -1.84 -51.11
C LEU A 452 -7.46 -2.09 -49.87
N LEU A 453 -8.07 -2.37 -48.72
CA LEU A 453 -7.35 -2.70 -47.48
C LEU A 453 -6.39 -3.88 -47.63
N ARG A 454 -6.71 -4.85 -48.50
CA ARG A 454 -5.87 -6.04 -48.70
C ARG A 454 -4.49 -5.70 -49.26
N ALA A 455 -4.39 -4.63 -50.04
CA ALA A 455 -3.14 -4.16 -50.64
C ALA A 455 -2.52 -2.96 -49.89
N ALA A 456 -3.21 -2.43 -48.88
CA ALA A 456 -2.77 -1.29 -48.10
C ALA A 456 -1.63 -1.65 -47.13
N GLY A 457 -0.63 -0.76 -46.98
CA GLY A 457 0.46 -0.95 -46.02
C GLY A 457 0.09 -0.59 -44.58
N VAL A 458 0.94 -0.97 -43.61
CA VAL A 458 0.75 -0.72 -42.17
C VAL A 458 0.29 0.70 -41.79
N PRO A 459 0.82 1.81 -42.36
CA PRO A 459 0.38 3.16 -41.99
C PRO A 459 -1.11 3.41 -42.25
N VAL A 460 -1.63 2.90 -43.37
CA VAL A 460 -3.06 3.03 -43.73
C VAL A 460 -3.93 2.20 -42.81
N TRP A 461 -3.49 0.97 -42.48
CA TRP A 461 -4.17 0.12 -41.49
C TRP A 461 -4.25 0.78 -40.11
N ARG A 462 -3.16 1.40 -39.64
CA ARG A 462 -3.12 2.11 -38.35
C ARG A 462 -4.00 3.36 -38.35
N MET A 463 -3.96 4.14 -39.42
CA MET A 463 -4.84 5.31 -39.61
C MET A 463 -6.31 4.92 -39.49
N LEU A 464 -6.72 3.83 -40.14
CA LEU A 464 -8.13 3.39 -40.18
C LEU A 464 -8.56 2.54 -38.98
N SER A 465 -7.64 2.07 -38.14
CA SER A 465 -7.95 1.17 -37.03
C SER A 465 -9.07 1.67 -36.10
N PRO A 466 -9.09 2.95 -35.64
CA PRO A 466 -10.16 3.44 -34.76
C PRO A 466 -11.55 3.33 -35.41
N ALA A 467 -11.67 3.72 -36.67
CA ALA A 467 -12.90 3.68 -37.45
C ALA A 467 -13.36 2.24 -37.73
N LEU A 468 -12.44 1.37 -38.15
CA LEU A 468 -12.74 -0.05 -38.38
C LEU A 468 -13.23 -0.75 -37.11
N VAL A 469 -12.67 -0.42 -35.94
CA VAL A 469 -13.16 -0.94 -34.64
C VAL A 469 -14.57 -0.46 -34.35
N ARG A 470 -14.90 0.83 -34.59
CA ARG A 470 -16.26 1.36 -34.40
C ARG A 470 -17.26 0.69 -35.35
N LEU A 471 -16.93 0.57 -36.63
CA LEU A 471 -17.76 -0.11 -37.63
C LEU A 471 -18.04 -1.57 -37.24
N CYS A 472 -17.01 -2.33 -36.84
CA CYS A 472 -17.19 -3.73 -36.42
C CYS A 472 -18.05 -3.86 -35.16
N ARG A 473 -17.94 -2.93 -34.21
CA ARG A 473 -18.82 -2.90 -33.02
C ARG A 473 -20.26 -2.53 -33.36
N ALA A 474 -20.46 -1.70 -34.39
CA ALA A 474 -21.79 -1.25 -34.82
C ALA A 474 -22.55 -2.32 -35.63
N SER A 475 -21.86 -3.11 -36.47
CA SER A 475 -22.53 -4.13 -37.30
C SER A 475 -21.70 -5.39 -37.53
N ALA A 476 -22.42 -6.51 -37.51
CA ALA A 476 -21.95 -7.83 -37.91
C ALA A 476 -21.44 -7.88 -39.36
N GLU A 477 -22.10 -7.16 -40.28
CA GLU A 477 -21.72 -7.11 -41.71
C GLU A 477 -20.28 -6.60 -41.87
N TRP A 478 -19.92 -5.56 -41.11
CA TRP A 478 -18.59 -4.99 -41.16
C TRP A 478 -17.51 -5.92 -40.62
N THR A 479 -17.86 -6.71 -39.60
CA THR A 479 -16.96 -7.75 -39.08
C THR A 479 -16.70 -8.82 -40.14
N ASP A 480 -17.76 -9.30 -40.81
CA ASP A 480 -17.64 -10.36 -41.81
C ASP A 480 -16.81 -9.88 -43.03
N LEU A 481 -17.03 -8.65 -43.50
CA LEU A 481 -16.21 -8.01 -44.54
C LEU A 481 -14.75 -7.84 -44.11
N LEU A 482 -14.50 -7.44 -42.85
CA LEU A 482 -13.13 -7.28 -42.33
C LEU A 482 -12.38 -8.61 -42.27
N VAL A 483 -13.08 -9.72 -42.01
CA VAL A 483 -12.49 -11.06 -42.03
C VAL A 483 -12.13 -11.50 -43.46
N GLU A 484 -12.93 -11.14 -44.46
CA GLU A 484 -12.67 -11.47 -45.88
C GLU A 484 -11.46 -10.73 -46.47
N VAL A 485 -11.19 -9.49 -46.04
CA VAL A 485 -10.07 -8.67 -46.54
C VAL A 485 -8.71 -9.00 -45.89
N ALA A 486 -8.55 -10.22 -45.35
CA ALA A 486 -7.34 -10.66 -44.67
C ALA A 486 -6.05 -10.36 -45.49
N PRO A 487 -5.02 -9.71 -44.89
CA PRO A 487 -3.74 -9.49 -45.53
C PRO A 487 -3.06 -10.79 -45.98
N ALA A 488 -2.22 -10.72 -47.00
CA ALA A 488 -1.53 -11.91 -47.54
C ALA A 488 -0.59 -12.57 -46.50
N PRO A 489 -0.50 -13.91 -46.45
CA PRO A 489 0.39 -14.61 -45.52
C PRO A 489 1.86 -14.29 -45.86
N GLY A 490 2.51 -13.48 -45.02
CA GLY A 490 3.92 -13.06 -45.17
C GLY A 490 4.19 -11.59 -44.84
N GLY A 491 3.17 -10.72 -44.82
CA GLY A 491 3.27 -9.32 -44.37
C GLY A 491 3.05 -9.23 -42.86
N GLY A 492 4.11 -9.43 -42.07
CA GLY A 492 4.01 -9.51 -40.61
C GLY A 492 3.28 -8.30 -39.99
N GLY A 493 3.65 -7.08 -40.40
CA GLY A 493 3.10 -5.86 -39.81
C GLY A 493 1.64 -5.58 -40.10
N GLU A 494 1.17 -5.83 -41.32
CA GLU A 494 -0.24 -5.61 -41.71
C GLU A 494 -1.17 -6.61 -41.04
N ARG A 495 -0.74 -7.88 -41.00
CA ARG A 495 -1.50 -8.97 -40.38
C ARG A 495 -1.70 -8.72 -38.88
N ASP A 496 -0.67 -8.25 -38.18
CA ASP A 496 -0.76 -7.96 -36.75
C ASP A 496 -1.76 -6.83 -36.45
N VAL A 497 -1.74 -5.74 -37.23
CA VAL A 497 -2.71 -4.64 -37.08
C VAL A 497 -4.13 -5.11 -37.42
N TRP A 498 -4.30 -5.91 -38.48
CA TRP A 498 -5.61 -6.48 -38.83
C TRP A 498 -6.19 -7.35 -37.70
N LEU A 499 -5.37 -8.22 -37.10
CA LEU A 499 -5.81 -9.07 -35.99
C LEU A 499 -6.13 -8.24 -34.73
N ASP A 500 -5.36 -7.19 -34.43
CA ASP A 500 -5.66 -6.24 -33.33
C ASP A 500 -7.02 -5.54 -33.56
N VAL A 501 -7.30 -5.08 -34.78
CA VAL A 501 -8.59 -4.46 -35.12
C VAL A 501 -9.73 -5.47 -34.95
N LEU A 502 -9.57 -6.72 -35.41
CA LEU A 502 -10.58 -7.77 -35.20
C LEU A 502 -10.82 -8.03 -33.71
N ALA A 503 -9.76 -8.11 -32.92
CA ALA A 503 -9.85 -8.30 -31.46
C ALA A 503 -10.57 -7.13 -30.79
N ARG A 504 -10.18 -5.88 -31.06
CA ARG A 504 -10.80 -4.68 -30.47
C ARG A 504 -12.24 -4.46 -30.96
N GLY A 505 -12.55 -4.89 -32.18
CA GLY A 505 -13.88 -4.87 -32.79
C GLY A 505 -14.85 -5.92 -32.24
N GLY A 506 -14.36 -6.92 -31.50
CA GLY A 506 -15.22 -7.97 -30.93
C GLY A 506 -15.47 -9.16 -31.86
N ALA A 507 -14.67 -9.33 -32.91
CA ALA A 507 -14.90 -10.33 -33.95
C ALA A 507 -14.89 -11.77 -33.43
N GLY A 508 -14.15 -12.04 -32.34
CA GLY A 508 -14.09 -13.35 -31.71
C GLY A 508 -15.46 -13.90 -31.27
N LYS A 509 -16.48 -13.06 -31.08
CA LYS A 509 -17.85 -13.48 -30.76
C LYS A 509 -18.56 -14.20 -31.92
N ARG A 510 -18.07 -14.02 -33.16
CA ARG A 510 -18.69 -14.54 -34.38
C ARG A 510 -17.87 -15.65 -35.04
N LEU A 511 -16.55 -15.55 -34.99
CA LEU A 511 -15.64 -16.46 -35.69
C LEU A 511 -15.82 -17.93 -35.26
N PRO A 512 -15.88 -18.90 -36.21
CA PRO A 512 -16.00 -20.32 -35.89
C PRO A 512 -14.66 -20.90 -35.42
N ALA A 513 -14.68 -22.01 -34.66
CA ALA A 513 -13.46 -22.67 -34.18
C ALA A 513 -12.46 -23.02 -35.32
N ALA A 514 -12.98 -23.45 -36.48
CA ALA A 514 -12.15 -23.74 -37.65
C ALA A 514 -11.32 -22.54 -38.15
N TRP A 515 -11.81 -21.31 -37.96
CA TRP A 515 -11.06 -20.10 -38.30
C TRP A 515 -9.83 -19.95 -37.39
N PHE A 516 -10.00 -20.18 -36.09
CA PHE A 516 -8.90 -20.13 -35.12
C PHE A 516 -7.83 -21.20 -35.43
N PHE A 517 -8.26 -22.40 -35.81
CA PHE A 517 -7.34 -23.49 -36.16
C PHE A 517 -6.51 -23.20 -37.42
N GLY A 518 -7.04 -22.39 -38.34
CA GLY A 518 -6.33 -21.93 -39.54
C GLY A 518 -5.46 -20.68 -39.33
N LEU A 519 -5.53 -20.04 -38.15
CA LEU A 519 -4.85 -18.76 -37.90
C LEU A 519 -3.33 -18.92 -37.76
N GLY A 520 -2.83 -20.05 -37.25
CA GLY A 520 -1.40 -20.25 -36.97
C GLY A 520 -0.89 -19.41 -35.80
N ALA A 521 0.43 -19.29 -35.68
CA ALA A 521 1.07 -18.59 -34.55
C ALA A 521 0.89 -17.07 -34.66
N THR A 522 0.38 -16.43 -33.61
CA THR A 522 0.03 -14.99 -33.53
C THR A 522 0.37 -14.44 -32.15
N ALA A 523 0.53 -13.12 -32.03
CA ALA A 523 0.74 -12.45 -30.74
C ALA A 523 -0.31 -12.84 -29.67
N SER A 524 0.18 -13.13 -28.46
CA SER A 524 -0.57 -13.60 -27.29
C SER A 524 -1.78 -12.72 -26.99
N ARG A 525 -1.56 -11.42 -26.78
CA ARG A 525 -2.62 -10.46 -26.42
C ARG A 525 -3.81 -10.52 -27.38
N THR A 526 -3.54 -10.58 -28.67
CA THR A 526 -4.56 -10.59 -29.72
C THR A 526 -5.33 -11.91 -29.75
N LEU A 527 -4.62 -13.05 -29.71
CA LEU A 527 -5.24 -14.37 -29.70
C LEU A 527 -6.10 -14.58 -28.44
N LEU A 528 -5.59 -14.18 -27.27
CA LEU A 528 -6.30 -14.31 -25.99
C LEU A 528 -7.58 -13.47 -25.97
N THR A 529 -7.54 -12.25 -26.51
CA THR A 529 -8.73 -11.40 -26.63
C THR A 529 -9.79 -12.01 -27.54
N LEU A 530 -9.40 -12.54 -28.70
CA LEU A 530 -10.32 -13.22 -29.62
C LEU A 530 -10.89 -14.52 -29.01
N ALA A 531 -10.05 -15.27 -28.28
CA ALA A 531 -10.44 -16.49 -27.59
C ALA A 531 -11.46 -16.23 -26.46
N ASP A 532 -11.25 -15.19 -25.64
CA ASP A 532 -12.20 -14.80 -24.58
C ASP A 532 -13.56 -14.40 -25.16
N GLN A 533 -13.55 -13.71 -26.30
CA GLN A 533 -14.77 -13.36 -27.03
C GLN A 533 -15.48 -14.60 -27.62
N ALA A 534 -14.74 -15.61 -28.05
CA ALA A 534 -15.31 -16.86 -28.56
C ALA A 534 -15.87 -17.75 -27.44
N GLY A 535 -15.21 -17.74 -26.27
CA GLY A 535 -15.61 -18.46 -25.07
C GLY A 535 -15.95 -19.93 -25.34
N GLY A 536 -17.15 -20.33 -24.92
CA GLY A 536 -17.67 -21.69 -25.03
C GLY A 536 -17.70 -22.27 -26.45
N ARG A 537 -17.68 -21.42 -27.49
CA ARG A 537 -17.70 -21.86 -28.89
C ARG A 537 -16.34 -22.39 -29.37
N LEU A 538 -15.25 -21.88 -28.80
CA LEU A 538 -13.89 -22.34 -29.10
C LEU A 538 -13.44 -23.38 -28.06
N PHE A 539 -13.72 -23.13 -26.78
CA PHE A 539 -13.37 -24.02 -25.67
C PHE A 539 -14.65 -24.52 -25.00
N ALA A 540 -15.01 -25.78 -25.24
CA ALA A 540 -16.23 -26.34 -24.68
C ALA A 540 -16.18 -26.33 -23.14
N PRO A 541 -17.20 -25.81 -22.44
CA PRO A 541 -17.33 -25.98 -21.00
C PRO A 541 -17.41 -27.47 -20.68
N ARG A 542 -16.53 -27.99 -19.81
CA ARG A 542 -16.59 -29.39 -19.36
C ARG A 542 -17.36 -29.49 -18.05
N PRO A 543 -18.53 -30.14 -18.01
CA PRO A 543 -19.24 -30.42 -16.76
C PRO A 543 -18.44 -31.44 -15.92
N GLY A 544 -18.34 -31.21 -14.61
CA GLY A 544 -17.87 -32.23 -13.64
C GLY A 544 -16.37 -32.28 -13.32
N LEU A 545 -15.57 -31.34 -13.82
CA LEU A 545 -14.14 -31.18 -13.49
C LEU A 545 -13.85 -29.82 -12.82
N SER A 546 -14.86 -29.16 -12.26
CA SER A 546 -14.85 -27.74 -11.91
C SER A 546 -14.85 -27.50 -10.41
N ASP A 547 -14.00 -28.20 -9.67
CA ASP A 547 -13.63 -27.70 -8.35
C ASP A 547 -12.30 -26.96 -8.48
N VAL A 548 -12.40 -25.68 -8.85
CA VAL A 548 -11.24 -24.76 -8.94
C VAL A 548 -10.48 -24.70 -7.63
N GLU A 549 -11.08 -25.12 -6.51
CA GLU A 549 -10.45 -25.15 -5.20
C GLU A 549 -9.41 -26.28 -5.05
N VAL A 550 -9.45 -27.30 -5.91
CA VAL A 550 -8.51 -28.44 -5.87
C VAL A 550 -7.65 -28.60 -7.13
N ASP A 551 -7.88 -27.82 -8.20
CA ASP A 551 -7.07 -27.90 -9.43
C ASP A 551 -5.76 -27.12 -9.27
N PRO A 552 -4.58 -27.77 -9.23
CA PRO A 552 -3.30 -27.11 -8.97
C PRO A 552 -2.90 -26.04 -10.00
N VAL A 553 -3.56 -25.97 -11.15
CA VAL A 553 -3.26 -25.01 -12.23
C VAL A 553 -4.01 -23.69 -12.04
N VAL A 554 -5.16 -23.70 -11.36
CA VAL A 554 -6.09 -22.55 -11.33
C VAL A 554 -6.53 -22.17 -9.94
N VAL A 555 -6.20 -22.97 -8.93
CA VAL A 555 -6.45 -22.64 -7.54
C VAL A 555 -5.80 -21.30 -7.20
N GLU A 556 -6.62 -20.29 -6.97
CA GLU A 556 -6.17 -18.97 -6.53
C GLU A 556 -6.32 -18.87 -5.02
N PHE A 557 -5.37 -18.19 -4.38
CA PHE A 557 -5.42 -17.79 -2.98
C PHE A 557 -6.46 -16.68 -2.75
N ARG A 558 -7.69 -16.83 -3.25
CA ARG A 558 -8.74 -15.80 -3.18
C ARG A 558 -9.99 -16.22 -2.43
N ARG A 559 -10.25 -17.53 -2.24
CA ARG A 559 -11.22 -17.98 -1.25
C ARG A 559 -10.50 -18.19 0.07
N ARG A 560 -10.59 -17.18 0.93
CA ARG A 560 -10.11 -17.23 2.31
C ARG A 560 -10.95 -18.27 3.02
N ASP A 561 -10.43 -19.47 3.18
CA ASP A 561 -10.86 -20.33 4.28
C ASP A 561 -10.82 -19.45 5.55
N PRO A 562 -11.90 -19.34 6.34
CA PRO A 562 -11.91 -18.56 7.58
C PRO A 562 -10.78 -18.98 8.55
N LEU A 563 -10.22 -20.17 8.34
CA LEU A 563 -9.07 -20.75 9.04
C LEU A 563 -7.76 -20.64 8.26
N ALA A 564 -7.74 -20.20 7.00
CA ALA A 564 -6.52 -19.97 6.23
C ALA A 564 -5.77 -18.75 6.77
N PHE A 565 -4.81 -19.03 7.65
CA PHE A 565 -3.56 -18.32 7.84
C PHE A 565 -3.65 -16.79 7.75
N ARG A 566 -3.99 -16.20 8.89
CA ARG A 566 -3.25 -15.02 9.36
C ARG A 566 -2.55 -15.46 10.63
N THR A 567 -1.28 -15.82 10.50
CA THR A 567 -0.42 -16.09 11.67
C THR A 567 -0.30 -14.82 12.51
N ARG A 568 0.20 -14.93 13.75
CA ARG A 568 0.38 -13.76 14.64
C ARG A 568 1.19 -12.63 14.00
N ASN A 569 2.05 -12.95 13.02
CA ASN A 569 2.92 -12.00 12.34
C ASN A 569 2.28 -11.25 11.15
N GLU A 570 1.18 -11.74 10.59
CA GLU A 570 0.53 -11.11 9.41
C GLU A 570 -0.54 -10.07 9.78
N ASN A 571 -0.77 -9.83 11.07
CA ASN A 571 -1.90 -9.03 11.56
C ASN A 571 -1.57 -7.63 12.10
N ARG A 572 -0.34 -7.14 11.89
CA ARG A 572 -0.04 -5.74 12.15
C ARG A 572 0.01 -4.99 10.81
N LEU A 573 -1.02 -4.16 10.60
CA LEU A 573 -1.08 -3.07 9.60
C LEU A 573 -1.66 -3.36 8.17
N GLY A 574 -2.56 -4.34 7.99
CA GLY A 574 -3.43 -4.36 6.79
C GLY A 574 -4.59 -3.33 6.86
N PRO A 575 -5.13 -2.86 5.71
CA PRO A 575 -6.20 -1.86 5.65
C PRO A 575 -7.45 -2.34 6.40
N GLN A 576 -8.06 -1.43 7.16
CA GLN A 576 -9.03 -1.71 8.23
C GLN A 576 -10.38 -2.25 7.74
N PRO A 577 -10.74 -3.52 8.01
CA PRO A 577 -12.14 -3.95 7.99
C PRO A 577 -12.85 -3.50 9.30
N LEU A 578 -14.18 -3.38 9.23
CA LEU A 578 -15.10 -2.85 10.25
C LEU A 578 -14.91 -3.40 11.68
N GLY A 579 -14.26 -4.56 11.86
CA GLY A 579 -14.11 -5.25 13.15
C GLY A 579 -13.09 -4.63 14.13
N ARG A 580 -12.22 -3.71 13.70
CA ARG A 580 -11.21 -3.08 14.59
C ARG A 580 -11.79 -2.02 15.55
N ASN A 581 -13.00 -1.52 15.27
CA ASN A 581 -13.58 -0.36 15.96
C ASN A 581 -14.76 -0.72 16.87
N TRP A 582 -14.92 -1.98 17.30
CA TRP A 582 -15.98 -2.34 18.24
C TRP A 582 -15.54 -2.04 19.68
N HIS A 583 -16.20 -1.07 20.31
CA HIS A 583 -15.94 -0.59 21.67
C HIS A 583 -17.25 -0.34 22.42
N SER A 584 -17.17 0.21 23.63
CA SER A 584 -18.28 0.30 24.58
C SER A 584 -19.50 1.09 24.11
N VAL A 585 -19.36 1.95 23.10
CA VAL A 585 -20.46 2.77 22.54
C VAL A 585 -20.84 2.35 21.12
N THR A 586 -20.35 1.21 20.64
CA THR A 586 -20.69 0.69 19.31
C THR A 586 -22.18 0.34 19.26
N ASP A 587 -22.87 0.92 18.27
CA ASP A 587 -24.24 0.55 17.92
C ASP A 587 -24.22 -0.70 17.05
N PHE A 588 -24.47 -1.86 17.67
CA PHE A 588 -24.45 -3.13 16.97
C PHE A 588 -25.64 -3.33 16.02
N ASP A 589 -26.74 -2.58 16.17
CA ASP A 589 -27.85 -2.62 15.20
C ASP A 589 -27.41 -1.98 13.88
N ASP A 590 -26.70 -0.85 13.94
CA ASP A 590 -26.08 -0.20 12.77
C ASP A 590 -24.99 -1.07 12.13
N VAL A 591 -24.16 -1.76 12.94
CA VAL A 591 -23.16 -2.71 12.43
C VAL A 591 -23.83 -3.84 11.62
N VAL A 592 -24.89 -4.45 12.16
CA VAL A 592 -25.61 -5.53 11.47
C VAL A 592 -26.26 -5.03 10.18
N ALA A 593 -26.82 -3.81 10.17
CA ALA A 593 -27.41 -3.22 8.96
C ALA A 593 -26.41 -3.03 7.81
N ARG A 594 -25.10 -2.94 8.10
CA ARG A 594 -24.03 -2.76 7.09
C ARG A 594 -23.54 -4.08 6.47
N PHE A 595 -23.84 -5.23 7.08
CA PHE A 595 -23.37 -6.53 6.57
C PHE A 595 -23.96 -6.91 5.21
N ASP A 596 -25.16 -6.44 4.88
CA ASP A 596 -25.84 -6.76 3.61
C ASP A 596 -25.22 -6.11 2.36
N ALA A 597 -24.27 -5.18 2.52
CA ALA A 597 -23.77 -4.35 1.41
C ALA A 597 -22.60 -4.97 0.63
N THR A 598 -21.59 -5.53 1.30
CA THR A 598 -20.36 -6.08 0.66
C THR A 598 -19.43 -6.85 1.61
N THR A 599 -19.78 -7.03 2.91
CA THR A 599 -18.82 -7.48 3.95
C THR A 599 -19.06 -8.93 4.36
N ASP A 600 -18.00 -9.74 4.42
CA ASP A 600 -18.04 -11.07 5.05
C ASP A 600 -18.13 -10.91 6.58
N VAL A 601 -19.32 -11.21 7.14
CA VAL A 601 -19.59 -11.15 8.58
C VAL A 601 -18.57 -11.97 9.38
N ALA A 602 -18.13 -13.12 8.84
CA ALA A 602 -17.16 -13.98 9.50
C ALA A 602 -15.79 -13.32 9.61
N GLU A 603 -15.36 -12.56 8.60
CA GLU A 603 -14.10 -11.81 8.65
C GLU A 603 -14.14 -10.69 9.70
N ALA A 604 -15.26 -9.95 9.78
CA ALA A 604 -15.43 -8.90 10.79
C ALA A 604 -15.42 -9.47 12.23
N VAL A 605 -16.10 -10.61 12.44
CA VAL A 605 -16.13 -11.31 13.73
C VAL A 605 -14.76 -11.88 14.11
N ASP A 606 -14.05 -12.54 13.18
CA ASP A 606 -12.69 -13.05 13.42
C ASP A 606 -11.73 -11.93 13.84
N GLN A 607 -11.79 -10.80 13.13
CA GLN A 607 -10.97 -9.65 13.45
C GLN A 607 -11.29 -9.06 14.82
N PHE A 608 -12.58 -8.86 15.13
CA PHE A 608 -13.01 -8.39 16.45
C PHE A 608 -12.45 -9.30 17.55
N VAL A 609 -12.64 -10.61 17.42
CA VAL A 609 -12.16 -11.63 18.37
C VAL A 609 -10.65 -11.53 18.60
N ARG A 610 -9.87 -11.39 17.53
CA ARG A 610 -8.39 -11.25 17.62
C ARG A 610 -7.94 -9.94 18.28
N THR A 611 -8.79 -8.91 18.27
CA THR A 611 -8.51 -7.61 18.91
C THR A 611 -9.08 -7.47 20.31
N LEU A 612 -9.81 -8.47 20.82
CA LEU A 612 -10.28 -8.47 22.20
C LEU A 612 -9.10 -8.33 23.17
N ASN A 613 -9.27 -7.51 24.20
CA ASN A 613 -8.25 -7.20 25.20
C ASN A 613 -6.97 -6.54 24.62
N TYR A 614 -7.01 -5.97 23.42
CA TYR A 614 -5.87 -5.25 22.85
C TYR A 614 -5.74 -3.84 23.43
N TYR A 615 -6.81 -3.04 23.38
CA TYR A 615 -6.81 -1.68 23.89
C TYR A 615 -7.01 -1.66 25.42
N ASN A 616 -6.36 -0.72 26.11
CA ASN A 616 -6.44 -0.62 27.57
C ASN A 616 -7.61 0.23 28.06
N ASN A 617 -8.13 1.11 27.20
CA ASN A 617 -9.25 2.00 27.47
C ASN A 617 -10.61 1.41 27.07
N VAL A 618 -10.65 0.18 26.54
CA VAL A 618 -11.89 -0.50 26.13
C VAL A 618 -12.24 -1.58 27.13
N ASP A 619 -13.45 -1.56 27.67
CA ASP A 619 -13.96 -2.65 28.49
C ASP A 619 -14.66 -3.68 27.61
N TYR A 620 -13.93 -4.76 27.29
CA TYR A 620 -14.36 -5.76 26.31
C TYR A 620 -15.50 -6.69 26.78
N PRO A 621 -15.64 -7.09 28.06
CA PRO A 621 -16.73 -7.97 28.48
C PRO A 621 -18.14 -7.38 28.21
N PRO A 622 -18.43 -6.10 28.49
CA PRO A 622 -19.67 -5.46 28.02
C PRO A 622 -19.84 -5.47 26.50
N VAL A 623 -18.78 -5.19 25.74
CA VAL A 623 -18.81 -5.16 24.26
C VAL A 623 -19.12 -6.54 23.69
N LEU A 624 -18.47 -7.59 24.21
CA LEU A 624 -18.71 -8.97 23.83
C LEU A 624 -20.14 -9.40 24.16
N ARG A 625 -20.68 -9.01 25.33
CA ARG A 625 -22.08 -9.27 25.70
C ARG A 625 -23.06 -8.58 24.76
N ALA A 626 -22.80 -7.34 24.36
CA ALA A 626 -23.63 -6.61 23.42
C ALA A 626 -23.60 -7.24 22.02
N ALA A 627 -22.40 -7.57 21.52
CA ALA A 627 -22.22 -8.27 20.25
C ALA A 627 -22.92 -9.64 20.24
N TRP A 628 -22.79 -10.41 21.33
CA TRP A 628 -23.44 -11.72 21.51
C TRP A 628 -24.98 -11.62 21.56
N GLY A 629 -25.52 -10.45 21.95
CA GLY A 629 -26.94 -10.17 21.92
C GLY A 629 -27.53 -10.11 20.51
N GLN A 630 -26.70 -9.87 19.49
CA GLN A 630 -27.13 -9.82 18.10
C GLN A 630 -27.20 -11.21 17.46
N PRO A 631 -28.35 -11.67 16.95
CA PRO A 631 -28.50 -13.03 16.42
C PRO A 631 -27.52 -13.38 15.29
N VAL A 632 -27.29 -12.45 14.35
CA VAL A 632 -26.40 -12.67 13.19
C VAL A 632 -24.95 -12.84 13.62
N ILE A 633 -24.48 -11.99 14.54
CA ILE A 633 -23.11 -12.07 15.08
C ILE A 633 -22.95 -13.35 15.91
N ARG A 634 -23.95 -13.68 16.73
CA ARG A 634 -23.96 -14.88 17.56
C ARG A 634 -23.87 -16.16 16.73
N GLU A 635 -24.65 -16.28 15.65
CA GLU A 635 -24.63 -17.47 14.78
C GLU A 635 -23.25 -17.71 14.17
N VAL A 636 -22.65 -16.65 13.61
CA VAL A 636 -21.30 -16.71 13.01
C VAL A 636 -20.23 -17.01 14.06
N LEU A 637 -20.33 -16.41 15.24
CA LEU A 637 -19.41 -16.67 16.34
C LEU A 637 -19.57 -18.10 16.89
N ASP A 638 -20.80 -18.62 16.97
CA ASP A 638 -21.08 -20.00 17.38
C ASP A 638 -20.44 -21.02 16.41
N GLU A 639 -20.57 -20.80 15.11
CA GLU A 639 -19.93 -21.63 14.08
C GLU A 639 -18.39 -21.54 14.16
N SER A 640 -17.87 -20.31 14.26
CA SER A 640 -16.43 -20.04 14.33
C SER A 640 -15.78 -20.65 15.57
N VAL A 641 -16.40 -20.50 16.75
CA VAL A 641 -15.92 -21.09 18.01
C VAL A 641 -15.91 -22.62 17.93
N THR A 642 -16.93 -23.22 17.30
CA THR A 642 -16.96 -24.67 17.07
C THR A 642 -15.78 -25.11 16.20
N GLY A 643 -15.50 -24.37 15.12
CA GLY A 643 -14.34 -24.61 14.25
C GLY A 643 -13.00 -24.46 15.00
N TRP A 644 -12.83 -23.39 15.78
CA TRP A 644 -11.59 -23.16 16.53
C TRP A 644 -11.37 -24.20 17.63
N LEU A 645 -12.42 -24.65 18.33
CA LEU A 645 -12.29 -25.74 19.31
C LEU A 645 -11.90 -27.06 18.66
N ALA A 646 -12.45 -27.36 17.47
CA ALA A 646 -12.03 -28.53 16.71
C ALA A 646 -10.56 -28.45 16.28
N GLU A 647 -10.11 -27.29 15.81
CA GLU A 647 -8.70 -27.03 15.45
C GLU A 647 -7.76 -27.11 16.66
N ALA A 648 -8.16 -26.58 17.82
CA ALA A 648 -7.38 -26.69 19.05
C ALA A 648 -7.18 -28.16 19.49
N GLY A 649 -8.13 -29.04 19.17
CA GLY A 649 -8.10 -30.48 19.46
C GLY A 649 -7.59 -31.36 18.31
N ALA A 650 -7.02 -30.79 17.24
CA ALA A 650 -6.67 -31.52 16.02
C ALA A 650 -5.39 -32.39 16.10
N ASP A 651 -4.74 -32.48 17.27
CA ASP A 651 -3.45 -33.16 17.48
C ASP A 651 -2.28 -32.55 16.66
N ASP A 652 -2.39 -31.30 16.22
CA ASP A 652 -1.37 -30.62 15.40
C ASP A 652 -1.05 -29.19 15.87
N LEU A 653 0.20 -28.74 15.65
CA LEU A 653 0.68 -27.43 16.13
C LEU A 653 -0.01 -26.27 15.42
N LEU A 654 -0.42 -26.48 14.18
CA LEU A 654 -0.98 -25.44 13.35
C LEU A 654 -2.43 -25.13 13.76
N GLY A 655 -3.22 -26.16 14.06
CA GLY A 655 -4.57 -26.01 14.63
C GLY A 655 -4.52 -25.20 15.91
N LEU A 656 -3.51 -25.41 16.76
CA LEU A 656 -3.24 -24.58 17.94
C LEU A 656 -2.87 -23.13 17.57
N GLU A 657 -1.97 -22.93 16.62
CA GLU A 657 -1.56 -21.59 16.15
C GLU A 657 -2.74 -20.80 15.55
N ILE A 658 -3.68 -21.49 14.90
CA ILE A 658 -4.91 -20.90 14.36
C ILE A 658 -5.91 -20.62 15.50
N ALA A 659 -6.21 -21.60 16.34
CA ALA A 659 -7.32 -21.52 17.28
C ALA A 659 -7.03 -20.63 18.50
N LEU A 660 -5.85 -20.78 19.11
CA LEU A 660 -5.54 -20.14 20.40
C LEU A 660 -5.56 -18.60 20.35
N PRO A 661 -5.09 -17.93 19.27
CA PRO A 661 -5.24 -16.47 19.14
C PRO A 661 -6.69 -15.97 19.10
N ARG A 662 -7.69 -16.84 18.96
CA ARG A 662 -9.12 -16.50 19.09
C ARG A 662 -9.72 -16.95 20.41
N LEU A 663 -9.45 -18.20 20.80
CA LEU A 663 -10.02 -18.78 22.01
C LEU A 663 -9.51 -18.09 23.28
N VAL A 664 -8.23 -17.71 23.33
CA VAL A 664 -7.64 -17.05 24.50
C VAL A 664 -8.28 -15.68 24.75
N PRO A 665 -8.32 -14.73 23.78
CA PRO A 665 -8.97 -13.44 24.02
C PRO A 665 -10.47 -13.54 24.35
N LEU A 666 -11.19 -14.50 23.77
CA LEU A 666 -12.59 -14.76 24.10
C LEU A 666 -12.77 -15.24 25.55
N ALA A 667 -11.97 -16.22 25.98
CA ALA A 667 -11.97 -16.70 27.36
C ALA A 667 -11.62 -15.57 28.34
N GLU A 668 -10.60 -14.78 28.01
CA GLU A 668 -10.16 -13.62 28.77
C GLU A 668 -11.23 -12.51 28.85
N ALA A 669 -12.05 -12.34 27.79
CA ALA A 669 -13.16 -11.40 27.75
C ALA A 669 -14.47 -11.94 28.37
N GLY A 670 -14.47 -13.17 28.90
CA GLY A 670 -15.58 -13.73 29.66
C GLY A 670 -16.60 -14.54 28.87
N ILE A 671 -16.24 -15.08 27.69
CA ILE A 671 -17.17 -15.89 26.85
C ILE A 671 -17.78 -17.08 27.62
N ALA A 672 -17.07 -17.67 28.58
CA ALA A 672 -17.55 -18.81 29.36
C ALA A 672 -18.77 -18.48 30.24
N ALA A 673 -19.00 -17.19 30.56
CA ALA A 673 -20.23 -16.77 31.24
C ALA A 673 -21.44 -16.72 30.29
N LEU A 674 -21.20 -16.58 28.98
CA LEU A 674 -22.22 -16.53 27.94
C LEU A 674 -22.56 -17.92 27.39
N ASP A 675 -21.58 -18.81 27.33
CA ASP A 675 -21.70 -20.19 26.86
C ASP A 675 -20.90 -21.17 27.76
N PRO A 676 -21.41 -21.46 28.98
CA PRO A 676 -20.68 -22.25 29.96
C PRO A 676 -20.48 -23.70 29.54
N ASP A 677 -21.42 -24.30 28.80
CA ASP A 677 -21.37 -25.71 28.43
C ASP A 677 -20.24 -25.98 27.42
N ARG A 678 -20.06 -25.10 26.43
CA ARG A 678 -19.03 -25.27 25.40
C ARG A 678 -17.61 -25.05 25.93
N PHE A 679 -17.46 -24.23 26.96
CA PHE A 679 -16.16 -23.88 27.57
C PHE A 679 -15.88 -24.61 28.89
N ALA A 680 -16.69 -25.59 29.29
CA ALA A 680 -16.54 -26.30 30.55
C ALA A 680 -15.21 -27.08 30.67
N ASP A 681 -14.76 -27.76 29.61
CA ASP A 681 -13.43 -28.38 29.51
C ASP A 681 -13.09 -28.61 28.02
N PRO A 682 -12.65 -27.57 27.29
CA PRO A 682 -12.33 -27.71 25.88
C PRO A 682 -11.13 -28.66 25.68
N VAL A 683 -11.25 -29.55 24.69
CA VAL A 683 -10.14 -30.42 24.27
C VAL A 683 -9.11 -29.57 23.56
N VAL A 684 -7.90 -29.51 24.12
CA VAL A 684 -6.78 -28.74 23.56
C VAL A 684 -5.55 -29.64 23.53
N THR A 685 -4.93 -29.75 22.36
CA THR A 685 -3.72 -30.53 22.11
C THR A 685 -2.57 -30.01 22.97
N ASP A 686 -1.74 -30.90 23.54
CA ASP A 686 -0.48 -30.51 24.20
C ASP A 686 0.54 -30.06 23.13
N PRO A 687 1.00 -28.80 23.13
CA PRO A 687 1.95 -28.30 22.15
C PRO A 687 3.27 -29.06 22.09
N VAL A 688 3.71 -29.66 23.21
CA VAL A 688 4.91 -30.50 23.25
C VAL A 688 4.69 -31.79 22.47
N ASP A 689 3.50 -32.40 22.60
CA ASP A 689 3.14 -33.62 21.89
C ASP A 689 2.88 -33.35 20.40
N ALA A 690 2.27 -32.20 20.08
CA ALA A 690 2.10 -31.74 18.71
C ALA A 690 3.44 -31.49 18.00
N LEU A 691 4.41 -30.85 18.68
CA LEU A 691 5.76 -30.67 18.16
C LEU A 691 6.48 -32.01 17.97
N LEU A 692 6.40 -32.90 18.97
CA LEU A 692 6.95 -34.25 18.88
C LEU A 692 6.37 -35.01 17.69
N HIS A 693 5.06 -34.88 17.45
CA HIS A 693 4.38 -35.51 16.33
C HIS A 693 4.88 -34.97 14.99
N ALA A 694 4.93 -33.65 14.82
CA ALA A 694 5.43 -33.00 13.61
C ALA A 694 6.89 -33.42 13.30
N LEU A 695 7.78 -33.34 14.30
CA LEU A 695 9.19 -33.70 14.15
C LEU A 695 9.39 -35.20 13.91
N ARG A 696 8.55 -36.09 14.45
CA ARG A 696 8.68 -37.54 14.20
C ARG A 696 8.07 -37.98 12.88
N TRP A 697 7.22 -37.17 12.27
CA TRP A 697 6.55 -37.58 11.06
C TRP A 697 7.11 -36.97 9.78
N GLY A 698 7.41 -35.68 9.78
CA GLY A 698 7.82 -35.01 8.57
C GLY A 698 7.51 -33.54 8.56
N ILE A 699 8.54 -32.71 8.34
CA ILE A 699 8.39 -31.29 8.07
C ILE A 699 8.92 -30.95 6.67
N PRO A 700 8.33 -29.97 5.96
CA PRO A 700 8.71 -29.64 4.58
C PRO A 700 10.20 -29.33 4.38
N GLU A 701 10.86 -28.78 5.39
CA GLU A 701 12.28 -28.42 5.38
C GLU A 701 13.22 -29.63 5.25
N GLU A 702 12.74 -30.83 5.55
CA GLU A 702 13.47 -32.09 5.30
C GLU A 702 13.63 -32.40 3.80
N LEU A 703 12.88 -31.71 2.94
CA LEU A 703 12.88 -31.88 1.49
C LEU A 703 13.37 -30.62 0.77
N ARG A 704 14.21 -30.81 -0.23
CA ARG A 704 14.79 -29.73 -1.03
C ARG A 704 13.80 -29.25 -2.07
N MET A 705 13.04 -28.20 -1.70
CA MET A 705 12.18 -27.49 -2.64
C MET A 705 13.01 -26.82 -3.74
N PRO A 706 12.53 -26.79 -5.00
CA PRO A 706 13.13 -25.94 -6.04
C PRO A 706 13.18 -24.48 -5.59
N THR A 707 14.21 -23.75 -6.01
CA THR A 707 14.36 -22.32 -5.68
C THR A 707 14.36 -21.49 -6.94
N ALA A 708 13.66 -20.35 -6.92
CA ALA A 708 13.61 -19.46 -8.06
C ALA A 708 13.71 -17.97 -7.66
N PRO A 709 14.41 -17.15 -8.47
CA PRO A 709 14.38 -15.70 -8.31
C PRO A 709 13.07 -15.13 -8.88
N GLY A 710 12.52 -14.14 -8.19
CA GLY A 710 11.31 -13.42 -8.62
C GLY A 710 10.06 -14.29 -8.60
N TRP A 711 8.99 -13.77 -9.21
CA TRP A 711 7.73 -14.51 -9.32
C TRP A 711 7.85 -15.65 -10.34
N VAL A 712 7.37 -16.83 -9.96
CA VAL A 712 7.33 -18.01 -10.83
C VAL A 712 5.93 -18.59 -10.98
N SER A 713 5.69 -19.21 -12.12
CA SER A 713 4.58 -20.15 -12.33
C SER A 713 5.10 -21.59 -12.20
N VAL A 714 4.34 -22.44 -11.52
CA VAL A 714 4.67 -23.84 -11.24
C VAL A 714 3.52 -24.73 -11.68
N VAL A 715 3.75 -25.55 -12.70
CA VAL A 715 2.72 -26.43 -13.25
C VAL A 715 3.27 -27.83 -13.45
N GLN A 716 2.53 -28.83 -12.95
CA GLN A 716 2.83 -30.23 -13.23
C GLN A 716 1.98 -30.73 -14.40
N HIS A 717 2.60 -31.46 -15.33
CA HIS A 717 1.90 -32.33 -16.26
C HIS A 717 2.57 -33.70 -16.27
N ARG A 718 1.89 -34.69 -15.69
CA ARG A 718 2.41 -36.06 -15.54
C ARG A 718 3.77 -36.05 -14.82
N ASP A 719 4.82 -36.52 -15.48
CA ASP A 719 6.18 -36.62 -14.97
C ASP A 719 7.05 -35.38 -15.25
N HIS A 720 6.45 -34.27 -15.68
CA HIS A 720 7.14 -33.00 -15.91
C HIS A 720 6.64 -31.92 -14.95
N LEU A 721 7.59 -31.25 -14.28
CA LEU A 721 7.35 -30.02 -13.51
C LEU A 721 7.88 -28.84 -14.31
N THR A 722 7.02 -27.89 -14.67
CA THR A 722 7.41 -26.65 -15.33
C THR A 722 7.51 -25.52 -14.33
N ILE A 723 8.65 -24.84 -14.28
CA ILE A 723 8.89 -23.61 -13.51
C ILE A 723 9.18 -22.49 -14.51
N ALA A 724 8.39 -21.43 -14.49
CA ALA A 724 8.48 -20.32 -15.43
C ALA A 724 8.72 -19.00 -14.71
N HIS A 725 9.82 -18.32 -15.02
CA HIS A 725 10.23 -17.07 -14.38
C HIS A 725 9.61 -15.86 -15.08
N ARG A 726 8.85 -15.04 -14.36
CA ARG A 726 8.18 -13.86 -14.93
C ARG A 726 9.21 -12.91 -15.57
N GLY A 727 9.09 -12.67 -16.88
CA GLY A 727 10.04 -11.85 -17.66
C GLY A 727 11.37 -12.55 -18.01
N GLY A 728 11.55 -13.80 -17.59
CA GLY A 728 12.72 -14.64 -17.87
C GLY A 728 12.38 -15.88 -18.72
N GLY A 729 13.11 -16.98 -18.50
CA GLY A 729 12.91 -18.27 -19.18
C GLY A 729 11.97 -19.23 -18.46
N MET A 730 11.77 -20.40 -19.05
CA MET A 730 10.97 -21.50 -18.53
C MET A 730 11.80 -22.78 -18.52
N ASP A 731 11.77 -23.51 -17.42
CA ASP A 731 12.45 -24.79 -17.22
C ASP A 731 11.43 -25.89 -16.96
N ALA A 732 11.52 -27.00 -17.69
CA ALA A 732 10.74 -28.20 -17.44
C ALA A 732 11.65 -29.31 -16.93
N TYR A 733 11.43 -29.74 -15.70
CA TYR A 733 12.14 -30.81 -15.01
C TYR A 733 11.41 -32.13 -15.22
N HIS A 734 12.11 -33.14 -15.71
CA HIS A 734 11.60 -34.51 -15.79
C HIS A 734 11.98 -35.32 -14.54
N ALA A 735 11.24 -36.39 -14.25
CA ALA A 735 11.44 -37.24 -13.08
C ALA A 735 12.84 -37.91 -12.99
N ASN A 736 13.59 -38.02 -14.09
CA ASN A 736 14.96 -38.54 -14.13
C ASN A 736 16.04 -37.44 -13.93
N GLY A 737 15.65 -36.19 -13.70
CA GLY A 737 16.56 -35.04 -13.56
C GLY A 737 16.92 -34.32 -14.86
N GLU A 738 16.41 -34.73 -16.02
CA GLU A 738 16.58 -33.99 -17.28
C GLU A 738 15.82 -32.66 -17.23
N VAL A 739 16.46 -31.59 -17.72
CA VAL A 739 15.88 -30.24 -17.76
C VAL A 739 15.78 -29.77 -19.20
N VAL A 740 14.60 -29.31 -19.60
CA VAL A 740 14.35 -28.68 -20.90
C VAL A 740 14.13 -27.18 -20.69
N HIS A 741 15.03 -26.37 -21.25
CA HIS A 741 14.97 -24.91 -21.15
C HIS A 741 14.27 -24.28 -22.35
N ARG A 742 13.59 -23.16 -22.11
CA ARG A 742 13.01 -22.29 -23.13
C ARG A 742 13.13 -20.82 -22.75
N ASP A 743 13.64 -20.01 -23.68
CA ASP A 743 13.69 -18.56 -23.50
C ASP A 743 12.29 -17.93 -23.54
N GLY A 744 12.05 -17.02 -22.61
CA GLY A 744 10.86 -16.18 -22.58
C GLY A 744 9.62 -16.80 -21.96
N THR A 745 8.96 -16.03 -21.10
CA THR A 745 7.66 -16.39 -20.50
C THR A 745 6.48 -15.71 -21.17
N PRO A 746 5.32 -16.41 -21.26
CA PRO A 746 4.11 -15.78 -21.77
C PRO A 746 3.66 -14.62 -20.86
N GLU A 747 3.06 -13.59 -21.46
CA GLU A 747 2.55 -12.43 -20.72
C GLU A 747 1.42 -12.78 -19.74
N SER A 748 0.67 -13.86 -20.00
CA SER A 748 -0.43 -14.30 -19.15
C SER A 748 -0.69 -15.80 -19.27
N GLY A 749 -1.22 -16.38 -18.19
CA GLY A 749 -1.52 -17.81 -18.05
C GLY A 749 -0.36 -18.62 -17.44
N GLN A 750 -0.60 -19.90 -17.25
CA GLN A 750 0.30 -20.86 -16.60
C GLN A 750 0.97 -21.75 -17.66
N PRO A 751 2.26 -21.53 -17.98
CA PRO A 751 2.98 -22.35 -18.95
C PRO A 751 3.28 -23.76 -18.44
N TRP A 752 3.29 -24.74 -19.35
CA TRP A 752 3.62 -26.13 -19.04
C TRP A 752 4.16 -26.89 -20.26
N PHE A 753 4.95 -27.92 -20.00
CA PHE A 753 5.55 -28.80 -21.01
C PHE A 753 4.94 -30.20 -20.98
N ASP A 754 4.58 -30.76 -22.15
CA ASP A 754 3.98 -32.12 -22.24
C ASP A 754 4.98 -33.24 -22.52
N GLY A 755 6.28 -32.91 -22.58
CA GLY A 755 7.35 -33.82 -23.03
C GLY A 755 7.79 -33.58 -24.48
N THR A 756 6.99 -32.90 -25.29
CA THR A 756 7.32 -32.59 -26.70
C THR A 756 7.12 -31.12 -27.05
N HIS A 757 6.08 -30.48 -26.51
CA HIS A 757 5.68 -29.12 -26.84
C HIS A 757 5.39 -28.31 -25.59
N TRP A 758 5.52 -26.99 -25.74
CA TRP A 758 5.20 -26.01 -24.73
C TRP A 758 3.78 -25.46 -24.93
N TYR A 759 3.03 -25.39 -23.85
CA TYR A 759 1.68 -24.85 -23.82
C TYR A 759 1.57 -23.77 -22.74
N VAL A 760 0.49 -23.00 -22.81
CA VAL A 760 0.04 -22.12 -21.74
C VAL A 760 -1.43 -22.42 -21.47
N SER A 761 -1.83 -22.44 -20.21
CA SER A 761 -3.21 -22.68 -19.80
C SER A 761 -3.70 -21.65 -18.81
N ARG A 762 -4.96 -21.25 -18.91
CA ARG A 762 -5.58 -20.29 -17.99
C ARG A 762 -7.05 -20.61 -17.78
N TYR A 763 -7.59 -20.07 -16.70
CA TYR A 763 -9.02 -20.06 -16.44
C TYR A 763 -9.56 -18.65 -16.68
N SER A 764 -10.49 -18.50 -17.61
CA SER A 764 -11.08 -17.20 -17.98
C SER A 764 -12.58 -17.35 -18.11
N ALA A 765 -13.34 -16.51 -17.40
CA ALA A 765 -14.81 -16.52 -17.39
C ALA A 765 -15.44 -17.92 -17.17
N GLY A 766 -14.86 -18.72 -16.27
CA GLY A 766 -15.37 -20.08 -15.98
C GLY A 766 -14.93 -21.16 -16.97
N ILE A 767 -14.07 -20.83 -17.95
CA ILE A 767 -13.69 -21.72 -19.05
C ILE A 767 -12.18 -21.96 -19.02
N ARG A 768 -11.79 -23.23 -19.15
CA ARG A 768 -10.40 -23.68 -19.32
C ARG A 768 -9.95 -23.40 -20.75
N GLN A 769 -8.86 -22.66 -20.90
CA GLN A 769 -8.29 -22.32 -22.20
C GLN A 769 -6.83 -22.76 -22.25
N THR A 770 -6.46 -23.48 -23.31
CA THR A 770 -5.08 -23.95 -23.54
C THR A 770 -4.62 -23.58 -24.93
N PHE A 771 -3.40 -23.05 -25.03
CA PHE A 771 -2.78 -22.59 -26.26
C PHE A 771 -1.37 -23.19 -26.39
N ARG A 772 -0.91 -23.43 -27.61
CA ARG A 772 0.45 -23.91 -27.89
C ARG A 772 1.38 -22.74 -28.15
N LEU A 773 2.56 -22.76 -27.53
CA LEU A 773 3.62 -21.78 -27.73
C LEU A 773 4.43 -22.12 -29.00
N GLY A 774 4.69 -21.14 -29.88
CA GLY A 774 5.45 -21.32 -31.14
C GLY A 774 6.95 -21.64 -30.92
N GLY A 775 7.68 -22.15 -31.93
CA GLY A 775 9.11 -22.55 -31.81
C GLY A 775 10.13 -21.39 -31.82
N ASN A 776 11.37 -21.66 -31.35
CA ASN A 776 12.49 -20.70 -31.21
C ASN A 776 12.72 -19.84 -32.46
N GLY A 777 12.49 -18.53 -32.36
CA GLY A 777 12.98 -17.56 -33.33
C GLY A 777 14.50 -17.44 -33.20
N GLY A 778 15.24 -18.05 -34.13
CA GLY A 778 16.66 -17.76 -34.30
C GLY A 778 16.90 -16.27 -34.54
N ASN A 779 17.96 -15.77 -33.91
CA ASN A 779 18.48 -14.39 -33.95
C ASN A 779 17.63 -13.30 -33.25
N GLY A 780 17.87 -13.16 -31.94
CA GLY A 780 18.19 -11.84 -31.36
C GLY A 780 17.08 -10.82 -31.18
N GLY A 781 15.80 -11.18 -31.28
CA GLY A 781 14.69 -10.27 -30.98
C GLY A 781 13.51 -11.01 -30.34
N SER A 782 13.21 -10.70 -29.08
CA SER A 782 11.93 -10.83 -28.36
C SER A 782 10.86 -11.81 -28.91
N GLY A 783 11.22 -13.06 -29.25
CA GLY A 783 10.30 -14.09 -29.77
C GLY A 783 9.28 -14.63 -28.75
N VAL A 784 9.12 -13.92 -27.64
CA VAL A 784 8.32 -14.30 -26.48
C VAL A 784 6.93 -13.70 -26.65
N GLY A 785 6.04 -14.43 -27.32
CA GLY A 785 4.66 -13.96 -27.46
C GLY A 785 3.79 -14.68 -28.50
N LEU A 786 4.34 -15.55 -29.35
CA LEU A 786 3.52 -16.22 -30.36
C LEU A 786 2.82 -17.46 -29.81
N MET A 787 1.49 -17.47 -29.91
CA MET A 787 0.60 -18.54 -29.49
C MET A 787 -0.23 -19.03 -30.67
N SER A 788 -0.65 -20.29 -30.62
CA SER A 788 -1.55 -20.90 -31.60
C SER A 788 -2.58 -21.80 -30.89
N VAL A 789 -3.69 -22.04 -31.57
CA VAL A 789 -4.74 -22.96 -31.12
C VAL A 789 -5.17 -23.82 -32.30
N ASP A 790 -5.33 -25.11 -32.04
CA ASP A 790 -5.75 -26.16 -32.96
C ASP A 790 -6.73 -27.12 -32.26
N ALA A 791 -7.28 -28.09 -33.00
CA ALA A 791 -8.28 -29.01 -32.48
C ALA A 791 -7.80 -29.89 -31.31
N ASP A 792 -6.49 -30.12 -31.19
CA ASP A 792 -5.91 -30.90 -30.09
C ASP A 792 -5.77 -30.02 -28.83
N THR A 793 -5.19 -28.82 -28.99
CA THR A 793 -4.95 -27.87 -27.89
C THR A 793 -6.23 -27.46 -27.13
N VAL A 794 -7.38 -27.30 -27.82
CA VAL A 794 -8.64 -26.89 -27.15
C VAL A 794 -9.18 -27.91 -26.16
N THR A 795 -8.69 -29.16 -26.20
CA THR A 795 -9.11 -30.24 -25.29
C THR A 795 -8.08 -30.57 -24.22
N ARG A 796 -6.88 -29.99 -24.31
CA ARG A 796 -5.77 -30.22 -23.39
C ARG A 796 -5.92 -29.44 -22.10
N TRP A 797 -5.31 -29.97 -21.06
CA TRP A 797 -5.15 -29.34 -19.75
C TRP A 797 -3.98 -30.02 -19.05
N PRO A 798 -3.22 -29.33 -18.18
CA PRO A 798 -2.19 -30.00 -17.38
C PRO A 798 -2.78 -31.15 -16.55
N GLU A 799 -2.04 -32.25 -16.46
CA GLU A 799 -2.43 -33.42 -15.67
C GLU A 799 -1.62 -33.40 -14.37
N ALA A 800 -2.17 -32.76 -13.35
CA ALA A 800 -1.57 -32.66 -12.03
C ALA A 800 -2.47 -33.41 -11.01
N PRO A 801 -1.94 -34.42 -10.30
CA PRO A 801 -2.68 -35.07 -9.22
C PRO A 801 -3.05 -34.08 -8.11
N VAL A 802 -4.30 -34.13 -7.65
CA VAL A 802 -4.77 -33.35 -6.49
C VAL A 802 -4.23 -33.88 -5.16
N ALA A 803 -3.63 -35.08 -5.17
CA ALA A 803 -2.91 -35.65 -4.04
C ALA A 803 -1.72 -36.50 -4.52
N GLY A 804 -0.69 -36.60 -3.69
CA GLY A 804 0.52 -37.37 -3.94
C GLY A 804 1.11 -37.94 -2.65
N ALA A 805 1.84 -39.05 -2.78
CA ALA A 805 2.53 -39.66 -1.64
C ALA A 805 3.81 -38.87 -1.31
N VAL A 806 4.17 -38.80 -0.03
CA VAL A 806 5.45 -38.24 0.43
C VAL A 806 6.08 -39.16 1.47
N THR A 807 7.35 -39.48 1.32
CA THR A 807 8.10 -40.26 2.32
C THR A 807 9.29 -39.44 2.77
N PHE A 808 9.27 -39.00 4.02
CA PHE A 808 10.39 -38.28 4.60
C PHE A 808 11.54 -39.23 4.94
N PRO A 809 12.80 -38.76 4.98
CA PRO A 809 13.92 -39.62 5.30
C PRO A 809 13.77 -40.26 6.68
N GLY A 810 14.05 -41.56 6.77
CA GLY A 810 13.91 -42.35 7.99
C GLY A 810 12.48 -42.78 8.34
N ALA A 811 11.45 -42.34 7.59
CA ALA A 811 10.08 -42.82 7.76
C ALA A 811 9.88 -44.21 7.14
N ASP A 812 9.07 -45.06 7.79
CA ASP A 812 8.75 -46.42 7.34
C ASP A 812 7.51 -46.49 6.42
N ARG A 813 6.71 -45.42 6.39
CA ARG A 813 5.46 -45.34 5.63
C ARG A 813 5.31 -43.97 4.97
N ALA A 814 4.70 -43.96 3.79
CA ALA A 814 4.41 -42.74 3.05
C ALA A 814 3.17 -42.02 3.60
N GLY A 815 3.29 -40.72 3.76
CA GLY A 815 2.20 -39.77 3.95
C GLY A 815 1.46 -39.42 2.69
N LEU A 816 0.54 -38.47 2.85
CA LEU A 816 -0.23 -37.88 1.77
C LEU A 816 -0.04 -36.36 1.78
N VAL A 817 0.23 -35.79 0.61
CA VAL A 817 0.08 -34.37 0.34
C VAL A 817 -1.16 -34.22 -0.52
N ARG A 818 -2.12 -33.38 -0.12
CA ARG A 818 -3.32 -33.09 -0.92
C ARG A 818 -3.51 -31.60 -1.05
N ILE A 819 -4.07 -31.14 -2.17
CA ILE A 819 -4.47 -29.75 -2.32
C ILE A 819 -5.96 -29.57 -2.05
N SER A 820 -6.31 -28.50 -1.34
CA SER A 820 -7.69 -28.07 -1.12
C SER A 820 -7.71 -26.60 -0.75
N ALA A 821 -8.58 -25.81 -1.39
CA ALA A 821 -8.77 -24.38 -1.13
C ALA A 821 -7.47 -23.55 -1.09
N GLY A 822 -6.56 -23.80 -2.05
CA GLY A 822 -5.28 -23.07 -2.12
C GLY A 822 -4.28 -23.45 -1.01
N GLN A 823 -4.46 -24.61 -0.39
CA GLN A 823 -3.58 -25.14 0.65
C GLN A 823 -3.12 -26.55 0.29
N LEU A 824 -1.83 -26.83 0.45
CA LEU A 824 -1.30 -28.19 0.52
C LEU A 824 -1.38 -28.69 1.95
N TRP A 825 -2.13 -29.76 2.15
CA TRP A 825 -2.27 -30.44 3.43
C TRP A 825 -1.37 -31.67 3.42
N LEU A 826 -0.42 -31.69 4.35
CA LEU A 826 0.44 -32.84 4.60
C LEU A 826 -0.18 -33.63 5.74
N SER A 827 -0.44 -34.92 5.50
CA SER A 827 -1.02 -35.79 6.50
C SER A 827 -0.30 -37.12 6.63
N THR A 828 -0.28 -37.62 7.85
CA THR A 828 0.20 -38.94 8.23
C THR A 828 -0.55 -40.08 7.55
N PRO A 829 0.02 -41.30 7.51
CA PRO A 829 -0.67 -42.48 7.00
C PRO A 829 -2.00 -42.78 7.70
N ASP A 830 -2.19 -42.31 8.94
CA ASP A 830 -3.43 -42.39 9.72
C ASP A 830 -4.33 -41.16 9.57
N GLY A 831 -3.96 -40.18 8.72
CA GLY A 831 -4.79 -39.05 8.33
C GLY A 831 -4.66 -37.79 9.19
N ARG A 832 -3.73 -37.76 10.16
CA ARG A 832 -3.45 -36.59 11.01
C ARG A 832 -2.66 -35.57 10.22
N ILE A 833 -2.92 -34.29 10.41
CA ILE A 833 -2.25 -33.22 9.66
C ILE A 833 -0.94 -32.86 10.37
N THR A 834 0.14 -32.66 9.61
CA THR A 834 1.43 -32.23 10.16
C THR A 834 1.90 -30.89 9.63
N ALA A 835 1.39 -30.47 8.47
CA ALA A 835 1.59 -29.13 7.93
C ALA A 835 0.44 -28.76 6.99
N ARG A 836 0.13 -27.47 6.92
CA ARG A 836 -0.68 -26.88 5.84
C ARG A 836 0.16 -25.75 5.24
N LEU A 837 0.30 -25.74 3.92
CA LEU A 837 1.17 -24.79 3.22
C LEU A 837 0.35 -24.05 2.17
N PRO A 838 0.43 -22.72 2.10
CA PRO A 838 -0.25 -21.96 1.06
C PRO A 838 0.31 -22.36 -0.30
N PHE A 839 -0.58 -22.68 -1.23
CA PHE A 839 -0.22 -23.04 -2.58
C PHE A 839 -1.04 -22.24 -3.58
N ALA A 840 -0.31 -21.59 -4.46
CA ALA A 840 -0.83 -21.04 -5.69
C ALA A 840 0.09 -21.53 -6.83
N PRO A 841 -0.43 -21.69 -8.05
CA PRO A 841 0.39 -21.99 -9.22
C PRO A 841 1.39 -20.86 -9.48
N THR A 842 1.08 -19.63 -9.07
CA THR A 842 1.97 -18.47 -9.17
C THR A 842 2.49 -18.09 -7.79
N GLN A 843 3.80 -18.15 -7.59
CA GLN A 843 4.46 -18.02 -6.30
C GLN A 843 5.53 -16.91 -6.32
N PRO A 844 5.79 -16.24 -5.20
CA PRO A 844 6.84 -15.25 -5.09
C PRO A 844 8.24 -15.89 -5.10
N ALA A 845 9.28 -15.06 -5.03
CA ALA A 845 10.66 -15.52 -4.99
C ALA A 845 10.96 -16.38 -3.76
N GLY A 846 11.84 -17.38 -3.90
CA GLY A 846 12.30 -18.23 -2.80
C GLY A 846 12.09 -19.72 -3.05
N ALA A 847 11.70 -20.44 -1.99
CA ALA A 847 11.37 -21.85 -2.07
C ALA A 847 10.01 -22.04 -2.75
N VAL A 848 10.02 -22.76 -3.86
CA VAL A 848 8.87 -22.99 -4.73
C VAL A 848 8.20 -24.29 -4.32
N LEU A 849 6.95 -24.23 -3.87
CA LEU A 849 6.17 -25.39 -3.50
C LEU A 849 5.63 -26.08 -4.76
N PRO A 850 5.99 -27.34 -5.03
CA PRO A 850 5.48 -28.03 -6.20
C PRO A 850 4.08 -28.61 -5.94
N PRO A 851 3.30 -28.91 -7.00
CA PRO A 851 2.01 -29.59 -6.88
C PRO A 851 2.12 -30.94 -6.17
N PRO A 852 1.03 -31.45 -5.56
CA PRO A 852 1.05 -32.66 -4.73
C PRO A 852 1.73 -33.87 -5.39
N GLY A 853 1.49 -34.06 -6.69
CA GLY A 853 2.04 -35.18 -7.46
C GLY A 853 3.56 -35.18 -7.61
N TRP A 854 4.27 -34.11 -7.24
CA TRP A 854 5.73 -34.01 -7.34
C TRP A 854 6.48 -34.29 -6.03
N TRP A 855 5.79 -34.31 -4.88
CA TRP A 855 6.43 -34.39 -3.56
C TRP A 855 7.26 -35.66 -3.35
N SER A 856 6.86 -36.79 -3.95
CA SER A 856 7.63 -38.04 -3.90
C SER A 856 8.97 -37.99 -4.64
N ARG A 857 9.24 -36.94 -5.42
CA ARG A 857 10.45 -36.77 -6.24
C ARG A 857 11.42 -35.75 -5.64
N LEU A 858 11.07 -35.13 -4.51
CA LEU A 858 11.96 -34.18 -3.83
C LEU A 858 13.12 -34.91 -3.18
N GLU A 859 14.31 -34.32 -3.30
CA GLU A 859 15.50 -34.83 -2.63
C GLU A 859 15.48 -34.49 -1.14
N PRO A 860 16.02 -35.35 -0.26
CA PRO A 860 16.26 -34.99 1.13
C PRO A 860 17.24 -33.81 1.26
N THR A 861 16.93 -32.87 2.15
CA THR A 861 17.82 -31.75 2.50
C THR A 861 19.00 -32.24 3.34
N ASP A 862 18.72 -32.99 4.41
CA ASP A 862 19.68 -33.56 5.36
C ASP A 862 19.18 -34.95 5.81
N PRO A 863 19.58 -36.04 5.13
CA PRO A 863 19.09 -37.38 5.42
C PRO A 863 19.33 -37.84 6.86
N ASP A 864 20.53 -37.55 7.41
CA ASP A 864 20.94 -37.99 8.74
C ASP A 864 20.22 -37.16 9.82
N GLY A 865 20.12 -35.84 9.62
CA GLY A 865 19.34 -34.96 10.48
C GLY A 865 17.87 -35.35 10.53
N SER A 866 17.27 -35.60 9.36
CA SER A 866 15.87 -36.03 9.22
C SER A 866 15.61 -37.37 9.92
N ALA A 867 16.53 -38.34 9.79
CA ALA A 867 16.44 -39.62 10.50
C ALA A 867 16.55 -39.44 12.03
N ALA A 868 17.38 -38.51 12.50
CA ALA A 868 17.49 -38.21 13.94
C ALA A 868 16.18 -37.63 14.51
N LEU A 869 15.42 -36.84 13.74
CA LEU A 869 14.10 -36.33 14.15
C LEU A 869 13.11 -37.47 14.45
N ARG A 870 13.19 -38.61 13.75
CA ARG A 870 12.34 -39.79 14.01
C ARG A 870 12.60 -40.45 15.36
N ALA A 871 13.83 -40.33 15.87
CA ALA A 871 14.26 -40.91 17.13
C ALA A 871 14.10 -39.95 18.34
N ILE A 872 13.71 -38.69 18.12
CA ILE A 872 13.61 -37.70 19.19
C ILE A 872 12.60 -38.13 20.26
N THR A 873 12.91 -37.86 21.53
CA THR A 873 12.04 -38.20 22.68
C THR A 873 11.18 -37.01 23.10
N ARG A 874 10.09 -37.26 23.82
CA ARG A 874 9.26 -36.20 24.41
C ARG A 874 10.05 -35.30 25.37
N GLU A 875 11.01 -35.88 26.11
CA GLU A 875 11.89 -35.13 27.02
C GLU A 875 12.78 -34.16 26.23
N ALA A 876 13.42 -34.62 25.15
CA ALA A 876 14.21 -33.77 24.27
C ALA A 876 13.38 -32.63 23.63
N VAL A 877 12.14 -32.91 23.24
CA VAL A 877 11.21 -31.88 22.73
C VAL A 877 10.82 -30.89 23.84
N THR A 878 10.61 -31.37 25.07
CA THR A 878 10.32 -30.50 26.23
C THR A 878 11.49 -29.54 26.50
N ASP A 879 12.73 -30.03 26.41
CA ASP A 879 13.94 -29.19 26.52
C ASP A 879 14.02 -28.13 25.40
N LEU A 880 13.66 -28.49 24.16
CA LEU A 880 13.61 -27.53 23.05
C LEU A 880 12.54 -26.45 23.28
N VAL A 881 11.37 -26.84 23.79
CA VAL A 881 10.29 -25.88 24.13
C VAL A 881 10.69 -24.99 25.31
N ASP A 882 11.34 -25.52 26.35
CA ASP A 882 11.87 -24.71 27.47
C ASP A 882 12.92 -23.70 26.98
N ALA A 883 13.82 -24.13 26.10
CA ALA A 883 14.80 -23.24 25.48
C ALA A 883 14.14 -22.17 24.60
N ALA A 884 13.13 -22.54 23.82
CA ALA A 884 12.36 -21.60 23.00
C ALA A 884 11.60 -20.56 23.83
N LEU A 885 11.08 -20.93 25.02
CA LEU A 885 10.47 -19.99 25.97
C LEU A 885 11.47 -18.93 26.46
N ARG A 886 12.75 -19.29 26.63
CA ARG A 886 13.81 -18.37 27.06
C ARG A 886 14.28 -17.44 25.94
N GLY A 887 14.19 -17.88 24.68
CA GLY A 887 14.46 -17.07 23.50
C GLY A 887 15.38 -17.74 22.48
N PRO A 888 15.64 -17.07 21.34
CA PRO A 888 16.32 -17.67 20.18
C PRO A 888 17.71 -18.21 20.48
N THR A 889 18.53 -17.49 21.25
CA THR A 889 19.90 -17.92 21.59
C THR A 889 19.91 -19.24 22.36
N PHE A 890 19.06 -19.37 23.37
CA PHE A 890 18.94 -20.60 24.16
C PHE A 890 18.46 -21.77 23.30
N LEU A 891 17.52 -21.51 22.38
CA LEU A 891 16.99 -22.52 21.46
C LEU A 891 18.07 -23.05 20.51
N THR A 892 18.88 -22.17 19.90
CA THR A 892 19.98 -22.60 19.00
C THR A 892 21.03 -23.44 19.74
N GLU A 893 21.37 -23.08 20.98
CA GLU A 893 22.28 -23.87 21.82
C GLU A 893 21.69 -25.23 22.19
N ALA A 894 20.41 -25.26 22.58
CA ALA A 894 19.70 -26.49 22.90
C ALA A 894 19.59 -27.41 21.68
N LEU A 895 19.28 -26.86 20.50
CA LEU A 895 19.20 -27.62 19.25
C LEU A 895 20.54 -28.26 18.90
N THR A 896 21.63 -27.51 19.01
CA THR A 896 23.00 -28.01 18.75
C THR A 896 23.36 -29.17 19.68
N ARG A 897 22.92 -29.09 20.96
CA ARG A 897 23.15 -30.13 21.96
C ARG A 897 22.28 -31.38 21.75
N ILE A 898 21.00 -31.20 21.44
CA ILE A 898 19.99 -32.26 21.41
C ILE A 898 19.95 -32.98 20.05
N LEU A 899 20.10 -32.22 18.96
CA LEU A 899 20.04 -32.71 17.58
C LEU A 899 21.31 -32.35 16.80
N PRO A 900 22.50 -32.80 17.23
CA PRO A 900 23.76 -32.47 16.55
C PRO A 900 23.84 -33.00 15.10
N ALA A 901 23.04 -34.02 14.77
CA ALA A 901 22.95 -34.59 13.43
C ALA A 901 22.16 -33.72 12.45
N VAL A 902 21.32 -32.79 12.93
CA VAL A 902 20.66 -31.79 12.07
C VAL A 902 21.70 -30.73 11.76
N THR A 903 22.24 -30.75 10.55
CA THR A 903 23.38 -29.91 10.11
C THR A 903 22.99 -28.86 9.08
N ASP A 904 21.98 -29.14 8.26
CA ASP A 904 21.52 -28.18 7.25
C ASP A 904 20.86 -26.94 7.90
N PRO A 905 21.25 -25.71 7.51
CA PRO A 905 20.71 -24.48 8.09
C PRO A 905 19.19 -24.33 7.95
N ARG A 906 18.61 -24.75 6.82
CA ARG A 906 17.16 -24.62 6.56
C ARG A 906 16.38 -25.60 7.43
N LEU A 907 16.86 -26.84 7.55
CA LEU A 907 16.24 -27.81 8.45
C LEU A 907 16.32 -27.35 9.91
N ARG A 908 17.46 -26.80 10.34
CA ARG A 908 17.59 -26.21 11.68
C ARG A 908 16.58 -25.10 11.91
N GLU A 909 16.50 -24.13 11.00
CA GLU A 909 15.55 -23.02 11.08
C GLU A 909 14.10 -23.49 11.16
N GLY A 910 13.72 -24.52 10.39
CA GLY A 910 12.40 -25.15 10.46
C GLY A 910 12.09 -25.74 11.83
N VAL A 911 13.02 -26.50 12.41
CA VAL A 911 12.88 -27.08 13.76
C VAL A 911 12.79 -25.98 14.83
N GLU A 912 13.64 -24.96 14.74
CA GLU A 912 13.58 -23.82 15.66
C GLU A 912 12.26 -23.06 15.55
N SER A 913 11.75 -22.87 14.33
CA SER A 913 10.46 -22.21 14.09
C SER A 913 9.31 -22.96 14.75
N LEU A 914 9.23 -24.28 14.55
CA LEU A 914 8.21 -25.10 15.19
C LEU A 914 8.34 -25.14 16.71
N ALA A 915 9.56 -25.13 17.26
CA ALA A 915 9.79 -25.04 18.69
C ALA A 915 9.30 -23.70 19.28
N ARG A 916 9.49 -22.59 18.57
CA ARG A 916 8.94 -21.27 18.96
C ARG A 916 7.41 -21.23 18.90
N VAL A 917 6.80 -21.84 17.87
CA VAL A 917 5.35 -21.98 17.76
C VAL A 917 4.81 -22.82 18.92
N ALA A 918 5.44 -23.94 19.24
CA ALA A 918 5.07 -24.79 20.38
C ALA A 918 5.20 -24.05 21.73
N ALA A 919 6.28 -23.29 21.94
CA ALA A 919 6.45 -22.46 23.13
C ALA A 919 5.37 -21.39 23.26
N THR A 920 5.06 -20.68 22.17
CA THR A 920 4.02 -19.65 22.13
C THR A 920 2.64 -20.25 22.42
N THR A 921 2.26 -21.30 21.70
CA THR A 921 0.98 -21.98 21.89
C THR A 921 0.89 -22.59 23.29
N LEU A 922 1.98 -23.08 23.89
CA LEU A 922 1.98 -23.54 25.29
C LEU A 922 1.68 -22.43 26.29
N THR A 923 2.21 -21.23 26.09
CA THR A 923 1.82 -20.08 26.93
C THR A 923 0.34 -19.75 26.76
N ASP A 924 -0.19 -19.85 25.54
CA ASP A 924 -1.60 -19.59 25.25
C ASP A 924 -2.54 -20.69 25.79
N VAL A 925 -2.13 -21.96 25.79
CA VAL A 925 -2.86 -23.04 26.47
C VAL A 925 -2.94 -22.78 27.98
N VAL A 926 -1.84 -22.35 28.60
CA VAL A 926 -1.83 -21.97 30.02
C VAL A 926 -2.77 -20.79 30.27
N ARG A 927 -2.74 -19.76 29.41
CA ARG A 927 -3.64 -18.59 29.49
C ARG A 927 -5.10 -18.98 29.36
N LEU A 928 -5.45 -19.79 28.35
CA LEU A 928 -6.80 -20.28 28.11
C LEU A 928 -7.33 -21.00 29.35
N ARG A 929 -6.54 -21.94 29.89
CA ARG A 929 -6.95 -22.73 31.06
C ARG A 929 -7.02 -21.88 32.33
N ASP A 930 -6.16 -20.87 32.48
CA ASP A 930 -6.26 -19.91 33.58
C ASP A 930 -7.53 -19.05 33.49
N ALA A 931 -7.85 -18.51 32.31
CA ALA A 931 -9.04 -17.71 32.07
C ALA A 931 -10.34 -18.51 32.31
N LEU A 932 -10.35 -19.79 31.91
CA LEU A 932 -11.44 -20.73 32.15
C LEU A 932 -11.42 -21.36 33.55
N ARG A 933 -10.42 -21.05 34.38
CA ARG A 933 -10.21 -21.60 35.73
C ARG A 933 -10.09 -23.13 35.79
N LEU A 934 -9.54 -23.74 34.73
CA LEU A 934 -9.29 -25.18 34.61
C LEU A 934 -7.92 -25.58 35.17
N ASP A 935 -7.72 -26.86 35.42
CA ASP A 935 -6.41 -27.41 35.82
C ASP A 935 -5.44 -27.33 34.65
N ARG A 936 -4.24 -26.79 34.86
CA ARG A 936 -3.21 -26.68 33.81
C ARG A 936 -2.67 -28.05 33.39
N PRO A 937 -2.01 -28.16 32.21
CA PRO A 937 -1.40 -29.43 31.79
C PRO A 937 -0.44 -30.00 32.85
N ALA A 938 -0.51 -31.31 33.09
CA ALA A 938 0.25 -31.95 34.16
C ALA A 938 1.77 -31.88 33.96
N ALA A 939 2.22 -31.82 32.70
CA ALA A 939 3.63 -31.88 32.32
C ALA A 939 4.17 -30.55 31.77
N LEU A 940 3.95 -29.45 32.49
CA LEU A 940 4.51 -28.15 32.10
C LEU A 940 6.04 -28.10 32.25
N PRO A 941 6.77 -27.38 31.38
CA PRO A 941 8.17 -27.01 31.60
C PRO A 941 8.34 -26.25 32.94
N PRO A 942 9.50 -26.38 33.62
CA PRO A 942 9.75 -25.73 34.91
C PRO A 942 9.42 -24.23 34.92
N LEU A 943 9.74 -23.52 33.84
CA LEU A 943 9.50 -22.07 33.72
C LEU A 943 8.01 -21.67 33.80
N LEU A 944 7.08 -22.55 33.46
CA LEU A 944 5.63 -22.28 33.48
C LEU A 944 4.89 -22.89 34.69
N ARG A 945 5.56 -23.70 35.50
CA ARG A 945 4.96 -24.28 36.71
C ARG A 945 4.72 -23.20 37.76
N THR A 946 3.49 -23.02 38.23
CA THR A 946 3.18 -22.17 39.38
C THR A 946 2.43 -22.96 40.45
N GLY A 947 2.42 -22.46 41.69
CA GLY A 947 1.68 -23.06 42.78
C GLY A 947 0.17 -22.99 42.58
N SER A 948 -0.58 -23.84 43.29
CA SER A 948 -2.04 -23.81 43.31
C SER A 948 -2.55 -22.42 43.70
N GLY A 949 -3.42 -21.82 42.87
CA GLY A 949 -3.98 -20.47 43.09
C GLY A 949 -3.21 -19.33 42.43
N LEU A 950 -1.99 -19.55 41.93
CA LEU A 950 -1.20 -18.55 41.20
C LEU A 950 -1.45 -18.64 39.70
N ARG A 951 -2.65 -18.20 39.29
CA ARG A 951 -3.05 -18.12 37.88
C ARG A 951 -2.43 -16.88 37.26
N SER A 952 -1.48 -17.06 36.35
CA SER A 952 -0.71 -15.96 35.76
C SER A 952 -1.51 -15.25 34.66
N GLY A 953 -2.50 -15.93 34.07
CA GLY A 953 -3.39 -15.36 33.07
C GLY A 953 -2.60 -14.62 31.99
N ARG A 954 -3.00 -13.39 31.67
CA ARG A 954 -2.37 -12.54 30.64
C ARG A 954 -0.87 -12.29 30.86
N ALA A 955 -0.39 -12.39 32.09
CA ALA A 955 1.01 -12.20 32.46
C ALA A 955 1.85 -13.51 32.46
N THR A 956 1.38 -14.57 31.82
CA THR A 956 2.10 -15.86 31.73
C THR A 956 3.49 -15.72 31.10
N ALA A 957 3.63 -14.90 30.05
CA ALA A 957 4.94 -14.65 29.42
C ALA A 957 5.91 -13.94 30.37
N ASP A 958 5.43 -13.01 31.19
CA ASP A 958 6.26 -12.30 32.18
C ASP A 958 6.91 -13.29 33.17
N VAL A 959 6.21 -14.34 33.59
CA VAL A 959 6.73 -15.37 34.50
C VAL A 959 8.01 -16.00 33.95
N VAL A 960 8.02 -16.32 32.66
CA VAL A 960 9.17 -16.93 31.96
C VAL A 960 10.35 -15.96 31.95
N THR A 961 10.12 -14.71 31.57
CA THR A 961 11.14 -13.67 31.52
C THR A 961 11.76 -13.40 32.89
N LEU A 962 10.91 -13.21 33.91
CA LEU A 962 11.36 -12.93 35.28
C LEU A 962 12.17 -14.07 35.88
N ARG A 963 11.77 -15.33 35.64
CA ARG A 963 12.51 -16.51 36.08
C ARG A 963 13.85 -16.63 35.37
N THR A 964 13.88 -16.41 34.06
CA THR A 964 15.11 -16.48 33.27
C THR A 964 16.13 -15.45 33.76
N ILE A 965 15.72 -14.19 33.95
CA ILE A 965 16.59 -13.13 34.51
C ILE A 965 17.10 -13.52 35.89
N THR A 966 16.22 -14.02 36.76
CA THR A 966 16.59 -14.44 38.12
C THR A 966 17.60 -15.59 38.10
N GLU A 967 17.36 -16.63 37.31
CA GLU A 967 18.25 -17.80 37.17
C GLU A 967 19.62 -17.38 36.62
N THR A 968 19.65 -16.48 35.63
CA THR A 968 20.89 -15.92 35.08
C THR A 968 21.69 -15.16 36.15
N LEU A 969 21.04 -14.29 36.92
CA LEU A 969 21.69 -13.54 38.00
C LEU A 969 22.21 -14.48 39.12
N GLN A 970 21.41 -15.47 39.52
CA GLN A 970 21.81 -16.46 40.53
C GLN A 970 22.99 -17.31 40.08
N THR A 971 22.97 -17.77 38.83
CA THR A 971 24.06 -18.56 38.23
C THR A 971 25.34 -17.75 38.13
N ALA A 972 25.26 -16.49 37.69
CA ALA A 972 26.41 -15.59 37.62
C ALA A 972 26.99 -15.31 39.01
N ALA A 973 26.14 -15.10 40.03
CA ALA A 973 26.59 -14.88 41.39
C ALA A 973 27.23 -16.12 42.04
N ALA A 974 26.77 -17.32 41.69
CA ALA A 974 27.30 -18.59 42.22
C ALA A 974 28.65 -19.00 41.60
N ASN A 975 28.92 -18.59 40.35
CA ASN A 975 30.13 -18.95 39.62
C ASN A 975 31.29 -17.97 39.80
N ASP A 976 31.11 -16.88 40.56
CA ASP A 976 32.09 -15.82 40.69
C ASP A 976 32.67 -15.70 42.12
N ASP A 977 33.91 -16.17 42.27
CA ASP A 977 34.78 -16.02 43.45
C ASP A 977 35.68 -14.76 43.36
N GLY A 978 35.38 -13.84 42.44
CA GLY A 978 36.17 -12.65 42.15
C GLY A 978 36.27 -11.64 43.32
N PRO A 979 37.18 -10.66 43.21
CA PRO A 979 37.33 -9.62 44.21
C PRO A 979 36.05 -8.79 44.38
N ARG A 980 35.76 -8.32 45.60
CA ARG A 980 34.63 -7.41 45.83
C ARG A 980 34.86 -6.09 45.08
N GLY A 981 33.95 -5.72 44.19
CA GLY A 981 34.05 -4.48 43.41
C GLY A 981 33.12 -4.44 42.21
N MET A 982 33.18 -3.33 41.45
CA MET A 982 32.36 -3.10 40.26
C MET A 982 33.16 -3.38 38.98
N PHE A 983 32.82 -4.44 38.24
CA PHE A 983 33.46 -4.77 36.95
C PHE A 983 32.55 -5.64 36.06
N PRO A 984 32.72 -5.59 34.72
CA PRO A 984 31.89 -6.37 33.81
C PRO A 984 32.25 -7.87 33.87
N LEU A 985 31.22 -8.73 33.88
CA LEU A 985 31.34 -10.19 33.85
C LEU A 985 31.12 -10.77 32.45
N GLY A 986 30.44 -10.03 31.57
CA GLY A 986 30.14 -10.45 30.20
C GLY A 986 28.79 -9.95 29.73
N LYS A 987 28.25 -10.59 28.69
CA LYS A 987 26.93 -10.30 28.15
C LYS A 987 26.10 -11.57 28.13
N VAL A 988 24.84 -11.45 28.53
CA VAL A 988 23.86 -12.55 28.47
C VAL A 988 22.67 -12.15 27.62
N PRO A 989 22.04 -13.13 26.95
CA PRO A 989 20.75 -12.89 26.31
C PRO A 989 19.72 -12.53 27.38
N VAL A 990 19.02 -11.42 27.16
CA VAL A 990 17.82 -11.05 27.91
C VAL A 990 16.63 -11.44 27.04
N PRO A 991 15.67 -12.25 27.52
CA PRO A 991 14.53 -12.66 26.71
C PRO A 991 13.78 -11.45 26.13
N ASP A 992 13.39 -11.55 24.87
CA ASP A 992 12.57 -10.53 24.20
C ASP A 992 11.18 -10.47 24.85
N GLY A 993 10.98 -9.47 25.70
CA GLY A 993 9.69 -9.14 26.29
C GLY A 993 9.54 -7.63 26.26
N GLY A 994 8.67 -7.11 25.39
CA GLY A 994 8.46 -5.67 25.17
C GLY A 994 8.01 -4.86 26.40
N GLY A 995 8.00 -5.45 27.61
CA GLY A 995 7.66 -4.79 28.88
C GLY A 995 8.76 -4.81 29.95
N VAL A 996 9.93 -5.45 29.73
CA VAL A 996 11.01 -5.46 30.76
C VAL A 996 11.53 -4.04 31.02
N ALA A 997 11.42 -3.13 30.04
CA ALA A 997 11.76 -1.74 30.23
C ALA A 997 10.80 -0.93 31.13
N MET A 998 9.60 -1.47 31.38
CA MET A 998 8.53 -0.83 32.15
C MET A 998 8.29 -1.52 33.50
N LEU A 999 9.20 -2.42 33.93
CA LEU A 999 9.07 -3.19 35.17
C LEU A 999 8.65 -2.28 36.34
N ARG A 1000 7.36 -2.36 36.73
CA ARG A 1000 6.82 -1.83 38.00
C ARG A 1000 7.34 -2.64 39.20
N PHE A 1001 8.65 -2.93 39.23
CA PHE A 1001 9.34 -3.55 40.36
C PHE A 1001 8.99 -2.79 41.64
N GLY A 1002 8.66 -3.49 42.72
CA GLY A 1002 8.21 -2.87 43.97
C GLY A 1002 6.77 -2.33 43.94
N GLY A 1003 6.07 -2.38 42.81
CA GLY A 1003 4.75 -1.77 42.61
C GLY A 1003 3.55 -2.69 42.78
N LEU A 1004 3.71 -3.90 43.33
CA LEU A 1004 2.60 -4.85 43.49
C LEU A 1004 1.50 -4.34 44.44
N GLY A 1005 1.87 -3.60 45.49
CA GLY A 1005 0.90 -2.94 46.37
C GLY A 1005 0.07 -1.90 45.61
N SER A 1006 0.71 -1.10 44.76
CA SER A 1006 0.00 -0.16 43.88
C SER A 1006 -0.96 -0.85 42.93
N ALA A 1007 -0.52 -1.95 42.31
CA ALA A 1007 -1.36 -2.74 41.41
C ALA A 1007 -2.56 -3.34 42.14
N ALA A 1008 -2.40 -3.78 43.39
CA ALA A 1008 -3.49 -4.30 44.22
C ALA A 1008 -4.52 -3.21 44.54
N ILE A 1009 -4.07 -2.01 44.92
CA ILE A 1009 -4.96 -0.86 45.15
C ILE A 1009 -5.70 -0.47 43.87
N GLU A 1010 -4.98 -0.33 42.75
CA GLU A 1010 -5.56 -0.04 41.43
C GLU A 1010 -6.60 -1.10 41.04
N ALA A 1011 -6.31 -2.38 41.28
CA ALA A 1011 -7.23 -3.49 41.04
C ALA A 1011 -8.41 -3.53 42.01
N ALA A 1012 -8.41 -2.76 43.10
CA ALA A 1012 -9.49 -2.72 44.07
C ALA A 1012 -10.41 -1.50 43.88
N TRP A 1013 -10.03 -0.49 43.08
CA TRP A 1013 -10.86 0.71 42.90
C TRP A 1013 -12.20 0.43 42.22
N PRO A 1014 -13.30 1.10 42.62
CA PRO A 1014 -14.61 0.95 41.98
C PRO A 1014 -14.65 1.31 40.49
N TRP A 1015 -13.81 2.24 40.04
CA TRP A 1015 -13.79 2.75 38.65
C TRP A 1015 -12.77 2.05 37.73
N THR A 1016 -12.04 1.06 38.23
CA THR A 1016 -11.17 0.25 37.36
C THR A 1016 -12.04 -0.65 36.48
N LEU A 1017 -11.89 -0.54 35.16
CA LEU A 1017 -12.62 -1.36 34.18
C LEU A 1017 -12.40 -2.86 34.45
N GLU A 1018 -13.37 -3.70 34.12
CA GLU A 1018 -13.30 -5.14 34.39
C GLU A 1018 -12.09 -5.79 33.71
N THR A 1019 -11.84 -5.40 32.45
CA THR A 1019 -10.68 -5.83 31.66
C THR A 1019 -9.35 -5.47 32.35
N GLU A 1020 -9.20 -4.22 32.79
CA GLU A 1020 -7.96 -3.75 33.42
C GLU A 1020 -7.76 -4.34 34.81
N ARG A 1021 -8.84 -4.51 35.57
CA ARG A 1021 -8.83 -5.20 36.86
C ARG A 1021 -8.31 -6.62 36.73
N GLY A 1022 -8.81 -7.37 35.73
CA GLY A 1022 -8.32 -8.71 35.41
C GLY A 1022 -6.82 -8.73 35.10
N ARG A 1023 -6.33 -7.79 34.27
CA ARG A 1023 -4.90 -7.67 33.96
C ARG A 1023 -4.03 -7.39 35.18
N LEU A 1024 -4.48 -6.51 36.07
CA LEU A 1024 -3.74 -6.20 37.30
C LEU A 1024 -3.67 -7.40 38.24
N VAL A 1025 -4.77 -8.16 38.40
CA VAL A 1025 -4.79 -9.40 39.18
C VAL A 1025 -3.88 -10.47 38.57
N ASP A 1026 -3.98 -10.71 37.27
CA ASP A 1026 -3.12 -11.64 36.53
C ASP A 1026 -1.65 -11.30 36.76
N ARG A 1027 -1.28 -10.02 36.68
CA ARG A 1027 0.08 -9.53 36.93
C ARG A 1027 0.53 -9.78 38.38
N ILE A 1028 -0.31 -9.46 39.36
CA ILE A 1028 0.01 -9.69 40.79
C ILE A 1028 0.30 -11.17 41.03
N LEU A 1029 -0.56 -12.06 40.55
CA LEU A 1029 -0.40 -13.51 40.72
C LEU A 1029 0.81 -14.05 39.95
N ALA A 1030 1.04 -13.59 38.72
CA ALA A 1030 2.20 -13.98 37.91
C ALA A 1030 3.51 -13.61 38.60
N TRP A 1031 3.64 -12.37 39.07
CA TRP A 1031 4.87 -11.89 39.68
C TRP A 1031 5.12 -12.57 41.04
N SER A 1032 4.07 -12.79 41.83
CA SER A 1032 4.15 -13.54 43.09
C SER A 1032 4.40 -15.05 42.91
N ALA A 1033 4.37 -15.56 41.68
CA ALA A 1033 4.84 -16.91 41.33
C ALA A 1033 6.34 -16.96 40.99
N THR A 1034 7.05 -15.84 41.12
CA THR A 1034 8.49 -15.71 40.86
C THR A 1034 9.21 -15.07 42.03
N ALA A 1035 10.54 -15.20 42.07
CA ALA A 1035 11.38 -14.48 43.03
C ALA A 1035 11.20 -12.96 42.96
N TRP A 1036 10.57 -12.43 41.91
CA TRP A 1036 10.31 -11.01 41.75
C TRP A 1036 9.23 -10.46 42.67
N GLY A 1037 8.21 -11.26 42.97
CA GLY A 1037 7.04 -10.81 43.74
C GLY A 1037 6.65 -11.72 44.90
N ASP A 1038 7.39 -12.82 45.14
CA ASP A 1038 7.13 -13.76 46.23
C ASP A 1038 7.57 -13.25 47.62
N GLY A 1039 8.27 -12.12 47.69
CA GLY A 1039 8.81 -11.53 48.91
C GLY A 1039 10.07 -12.22 49.45
N ARG A 1040 10.64 -13.19 48.71
CA ARG A 1040 11.90 -13.88 49.04
C ARG A 1040 13.02 -13.53 48.06
N GLY A 1041 12.70 -12.80 47.01
CA GLY A 1041 13.63 -12.23 46.05
C GLY A 1041 14.65 -11.35 46.72
N ARG A 1042 15.91 -11.78 46.70
CA ARG A 1042 17.04 -10.94 47.12
C ARG A 1042 17.42 -9.97 45.99
N LEU A 1043 16.42 -9.25 45.47
CA LEU A 1043 16.49 -8.43 44.25
C LEU A 1043 16.15 -6.97 44.54
N ARG A 1044 16.79 -6.04 43.82
CA ARG A 1044 16.39 -4.62 43.75
C ARG A 1044 16.49 -4.08 42.32
N ARG A 1045 15.72 -3.05 42.01
CA ARG A 1045 15.81 -2.31 40.74
C ARG A 1045 16.56 -1.00 40.91
N LEU A 1046 17.40 -0.67 39.93
CA LEU A 1046 18.17 0.56 39.83
C LEU A 1046 17.91 1.21 38.46
N SER A 1047 17.78 2.54 38.43
CA SER A 1047 17.63 3.31 37.19
C SER A 1047 18.84 4.21 36.98
N TYR A 1048 19.48 4.14 35.82
CA TYR A 1048 20.67 4.92 35.50
C TYR A 1048 20.51 5.74 34.22
N SER A 1049 21.19 6.88 34.12
CA SER A 1049 21.36 7.64 32.87
C SER A 1049 22.82 7.57 32.43
N PRO A 1050 23.12 7.39 31.13
CA PRO A 1050 24.49 7.33 30.65
C PRO A 1050 25.18 8.71 30.75
N LYS A 1051 26.46 8.74 31.15
CA LYS A 1051 27.26 9.98 31.21
C LYS A 1051 27.75 10.45 29.82
N THR A 1052 27.82 9.55 28.84
CA THR A 1052 28.22 9.82 27.44
C THR A 1052 27.39 8.95 26.48
N GLY A 1053 27.36 9.27 25.18
CA GLY A 1053 26.62 8.50 24.16
C GLY A 1053 27.14 7.07 24.03
N GLN A 1054 26.62 6.16 24.84
CA GLN A 1054 26.99 4.75 24.86
C GLN A 1054 26.21 3.92 23.83
N SER A 1055 26.84 2.84 23.36
CA SER A 1055 26.20 1.78 22.58
C SER A 1055 25.24 0.93 23.44
N GLN A 1056 24.27 0.28 22.80
CA GLN A 1056 23.26 -0.64 23.40
C GLN A 1056 23.82 -1.61 24.47
N PRO A 1057 23.65 -1.32 25.78
CA PRO A 1057 24.25 -2.07 26.88
C PRO A 1057 23.33 -3.16 27.47
N VAL A 1058 22.16 -3.38 26.85
CA VAL A 1058 21.20 -4.41 27.28
C VAL A 1058 21.86 -5.79 27.30
N GLY A 1059 21.69 -6.51 28.40
CA GLY A 1059 22.27 -7.83 28.65
C GLY A 1059 23.67 -7.81 29.24
N GLU A 1060 24.30 -6.66 29.46
CA GLU A 1060 25.57 -6.62 30.17
C GLU A 1060 25.39 -7.06 31.64
N LEU A 1061 26.21 -8.03 32.05
CA LEU A 1061 26.34 -8.49 33.42
C LEU A 1061 27.51 -7.80 34.09
N TRP A 1062 27.29 -7.38 35.33
CA TRP A 1062 28.27 -6.67 36.14
C TRP A 1062 28.31 -7.27 37.53
N ARG A 1063 29.52 -7.46 38.05
CA ARG A 1063 29.73 -7.75 39.46
C ARG A 1063 29.47 -6.49 40.27
N THR A 1064 28.76 -6.60 41.38
CA THR A 1064 28.60 -5.53 42.38
C THR A 1064 29.34 -5.93 43.67
N PRO A 1065 29.50 -5.02 44.65
CA PRO A 1065 30.17 -5.34 45.92
C PRO A 1065 29.54 -6.51 46.68
N THR A 1066 28.22 -6.69 46.54
CA THR A 1066 27.40 -7.65 47.30
C THR A 1066 26.74 -8.71 46.44
N GLY A 1067 26.82 -8.62 45.12
CA GLY A 1067 26.07 -9.49 44.23
C GLY A 1067 26.37 -9.28 42.76
N VAL A 1068 25.39 -9.51 41.89
CA VAL A 1068 25.51 -9.35 40.44
C VAL A 1068 24.32 -8.56 39.93
N MET A 1069 24.53 -7.73 38.92
CA MET A 1069 23.46 -7.00 38.25
C MET A 1069 23.48 -7.24 36.74
N VAL A 1070 22.32 -7.07 36.12
CA VAL A 1070 22.14 -7.11 34.66
C VAL A 1070 21.36 -5.90 34.19
N ILE A 1071 21.78 -5.33 33.05
CA ILE A 1071 21.03 -4.27 32.36
C ILE A 1071 19.91 -4.92 31.56
N VAL A 1072 18.66 -4.70 31.96
CA VAL A 1072 17.50 -5.38 31.35
C VAL A 1072 16.85 -4.57 30.23
N SER A 1073 17.02 -3.26 30.24
CA SER A 1073 16.57 -2.39 29.15
C SER A 1073 17.39 -1.11 29.09
N PHE A 1074 17.47 -0.51 27.90
CA PHE A 1074 18.11 0.77 27.71
C PHE A 1074 17.38 1.56 26.62
N HIS A 1075 16.98 2.78 26.97
CA HIS A 1075 16.49 3.76 26.02
C HIS A 1075 17.50 4.90 25.95
N PRO A 1076 18.06 5.23 24.76
CA PRO A 1076 19.11 6.25 24.62
C PRO A 1076 18.62 7.69 24.88
N HIS A 1077 17.44 7.87 25.48
CA HIS A 1077 16.82 9.14 25.79
C HIS A 1077 17.04 9.54 27.27
N LYS A 1078 17.22 10.84 27.54
CA LYS A 1078 17.50 11.38 28.89
C LYS A 1078 16.40 11.02 29.91
N SER A 1079 15.16 10.85 29.44
CA SER A 1079 13.99 10.56 30.28
C SER A 1079 13.83 9.07 30.63
N TYR A 1080 14.47 8.14 29.94
CA TYR A 1080 14.20 6.69 30.12
C TYR A 1080 15.41 5.88 30.60
N GLY A 1081 16.64 6.22 30.20
CA GLY A 1081 17.87 5.63 30.77
C GLY A 1081 17.99 4.10 30.66
N ALA A 1082 18.88 3.51 31.47
CA ALA A 1082 19.02 2.08 31.67
C ALA A 1082 18.26 1.62 32.93
N GLU A 1083 17.51 0.54 32.79
CA GLU A 1083 16.92 -0.17 33.92
C GLU A 1083 17.76 -1.41 34.22
N VAL A 1084 18.09 -1.57 35.51
CA VAL A 1084 19.06 -2.54 36.00
C VAL A 1084 18.45 -3.31 37.15
N VAL A 1085 18.69 -4.61 37.18
CA VAL A 1085 18.25 -5.49 38.26
C VAL A 1085 19.47 -6.09 38.92
N GLU A 1086 19.58 -5.91 40.23
CA GLU A 1086 20.66 -6.46 41.05
C GLU A 1086 20.13 -7.57 41.96
N TYR A 1087 20.88 -8.67 42.01
CA TYR A 1087 20.70 -9.78 42.92
C TYR A 1087 21.85 -9.86 43.92
N ALA A 1088 21.53 -9.89 45.21
CA ALA A 1088 22.49 -10.09 46.29
C ALA A 1088 22.27 -11.44 46.99
N PRO A 1089 23.25 -12.36 47.05
CA PRO A 1089 23.04 -13.68 47.64
C PRO A 1089 22.62 -13.68 49.12
N ASP A 1090 22.89 -12.64 49.90
CA ASP A 1090 22.45 -12.53 51.31
C ASP A 1090 21.25 -11.58 51.50
N GLY A 1091 20.81 -10.90 50.44
CA GLY A 1091 19.76 -9.89 50.48
C GLY A 1091 20.20 -8.53 51.04
N VAL A 1092 21.50 -8.35 51.29
CA VAL A 1092 22.07 -7.09 51.77
C VAL A 1092 22.66 -6.35 50.58
N PHE A 1093 22.24 -5.11 50.37
CA PHE A 1093 22.70 -4.30 49.24
C PHE A 1093 23.55 -3.12 49.70
N GLU A 1094 24.72 -2.97 49.09
CA GLU A 1094 25.62 -1.82 49.30
C GLU A 1094 25.46 -0.76 48.20
N SER A 1095 25.78 0.50 48.50
CA SER A 1095 25.87 1.57 47.50
C SER A 1095 27.18 1.47 46.71
N PHE A 1096 27.14 1.73 45.40
CA PHE A 1096 28.33 1.74 44.54
C PHE A 1096 28.23 2.82 43.45
N GLU A 1097 29.38 3.20 42.89
CA GLU A 1097 29.44 4.01 41.67
C GLU A 1097 29.46 3.08 40.45
N PHE A 1098 28.56 3.31 39.49
CA PHE A 1098 28.53 2.58 38.23
C PHE A 1098 29.34 3.36 37.16
N PRO A 1099 30.51 2.86 36.71
CA PRO A 1099 31.39 3.63 35.82
C PRO A 1099 30.71 4.05 34.53
N GLY A 1100 30.73 5.35 34.22
CA GLY A 1100 30.09 5.89 33.01
C GLY A 1100 28.57 6.13 33.13
N TRP A 1101 27.99 5.92 34.31
CA TRP A 1101 26.55 6.05 34.56
C TRP A 1101 26.26 6.94 35.78
N THR A 1102 25.08 7.54 35.79
CA THR A 1102 24.57 8.37 36.90
C THR A 1102 23.25 7.78 37.40
N LEU A 1103 23.13 7.52 38.70
CA LEU A 1103 21.89 7.01 39.28
C LEU A 1103 20.79 8.08 39.17
N LYS A 1104 19.65 7.71 38.58
CA LYS A 1104 18.53 8.62 38.30
C LYS A 1104 17.49 8.65 39.41
N ASN A 1105 17.14 7.48 39.92
CA ASN A 1105 16.10 7.30 40.94
C ASN A 1105 16.69 6.57 42.15
N ALA A 1106 16.07 6.74 43.33
CA ALA A 1106 16.37 5.90 44.48
C ALA A 1106 16.15 4.41 44.13
N PRO A 1107 16.99 3.49 44.66
CA PRO A 1107 16.81 2.05 44.47
C PRO A 1107 15.41 1.62 44.90
N VAL A 1108 14.77 0.78 44.08
CA VAL A 1108 13.42 0.28 44.38
C VAL A 1108 13.52 -1.14 44.93
N PRO A 1109 13.10 -1.38 46.19
CA PRO A 1109 13.09 -2.72 46.78
C PRO A 1109 11.91 -3.54 46.25
N GLN A 1110 11.84 -4.81 46.65
CA GLN A 1110 10.80 -5.75 46.16
C GLN A 1110 9.37 -5.34 46.54
N GLY A 1111 9.19 -4.53 47.59
CA GLY A 1111 7.90 -3.95 47.99
C GLY A 1111 6.97 -4.95 48.70
N TRP A 1112 5.65 -4.66 48.70
CA TRP A 1112 4.60 -5.41 49.41
C TRP A 1112 4.73 -6.93 49.24
N GLY A 1113 4.60 -7.46 48.01
CA GLY A 1113 4.92 -8.84 47.64
C GLY A 1113 4.31 -9.97 48.49
N GLY A 1114 4.63 -11.23 48.17
CA GLY A 1114 4.24 -12.41 48.94
C GLY A 1114 3.18 -13.27 48.26
N THR A 1115 3.50 -14.55 48.06
CA THR A 1115 2.60 -15.53 47.41
C THR A 1115 1.26 -15.67 48.13
N ASP A 1116 1.26 -15.88 49.44
CA ASP A 1116 0.03 -16.09 50.22
C ASP A 1116 -0.84 -14.81 50.25
N ARG A 1117 -0.19 -13.64 50.34
CA ARG A 1117 -0.86 -12.33 50.33
C ARG A 1117 -1.51 -12.04 48.98
N ALA A 1118 -0.82 -12.31 47.88
CA ALA A 1118 -1.36 -12.14 46.53
C ALA A 1118 -2.58 -13.04 46.27
N VAL A 1119 -2.51 -14.32 46.68
CA VAL A 1119 -3.63 -15.26 46.55
C VAL A 1119 -4.81 -14.85 47.45
N ALA A 1120 -4.54 -14.42 48.68
CA ALA A 1120 -5.55 -13.93 49.59
C ALA A 1120 -6.24 -12.67 49.04
N PHE A 1121 -5.47 -11.71 48.52
CA PHE A 1121 -6.00 -10.50 47.88
C PHE A 1121 -6.92 -10.83 46.70
N ALA A 1122 -6.46 -11.68 45.76
CA ALA A 1122 -7.25 -12.05 44.58
C ALA A 1122 -8.57 -12.74 44.97
N ARG A 1123 -8.53 -13.61 46.00
CA ARG A 1123 -9.73 -14.24 46.56
C ARG A 1123 -10.67 -13.22 47.17
N LEU A 1124 -10.17 -12.33 48.03
CA LEU A 1124 -10.96 -11.30 48.71
C LEU A 1124 -11.62 -10.35 47.71
N LEU A 1125 -10.90 -9.93 46.66
CA LEU A 1125 -11.45 -9.11 45.60
C LEU A 1125 -12.56 -9.82 44.83
N ALA A 1126 -12.41 -11.12 44.55
CA ALA A 1126 -13.44 -11.92 43.90
C ALA A 1126 -14.69 -12.14 44.78
N GLU A 1127 -14.51 -12.28 46.10
CA GLU A 1127 -15.61 -12.52 47.06
C GLU A 1127 -16.35 -11.23 47.45
N ARG A 1128 -15.63 -10.13 47.65
CA ARG A 1128 -16.14 -8.87 48.22
C ARG A 1128 -16.35 -7.77 47.18
N GLY A 1129 -15.76 -7.89 45.99
CA GLY A 1129 -15.77 -6.85 44.97
C GLY A 1129 -14.84 -5.66 45.32
N PRO A 1130 -14.96 -4.55 44.57
CA PRO A 1130 -14.17 -3.34 44.78
C PRO A 1130 -14.29 -2.77 46.20
N VAL A 1131 -13.24 -2.11 46.67
CA VAL A 1131 -13.21 -1.50 48.01
C VAL A 1131 -14.06 -0.23 48.06
N ILE A 1132 -14.60 0.08 49.24
CA ILE A 1132 -15.27 1.36 49.47
C ILE A 1132 -14.19 2.41 49.67
N VAL A 1133 -14.23 3.49 48.87
CA VAL A 1133 -13.26 4.59 48.97
C VAL A 1133 -13.79 5.70 49.86
N GLU A 1134 -12.96 6.20 50.76
CA GLU A 1134 -13.32 7.31 51.65
C GLU A 1134 -12.47 8.55 51.37
N PRO A 1135 -13.07 9.69 50.94
CA PRO A 1135 -12.34 10.95 50.75
C PRO A 1135 -11.72 11.51 52.04
N ALA A 1136 -12.19 11.07 53.22
CA ALA A 1136 -11.69 11.53 54.51
C ALA A 1136 -10.23 11.10 54.75
N ALA A 1137 -9.86 9.87 54.36
CA ALA A 1137 -8.51 9.34 54.51
C ALA A 1137 -7.46 10.17 53.76
N VAL A 1138 -7.80 10.69 52.57
CA VAL A 1138 -6.92 11.59 51.80
C VAL A 1138 -6.66 12.89 52.55
N ARG A 1139 -7.71 13.50 53.12
CA ARG A 1139 -7.58 14.77 53.86
C ARG A 1139 -6.79 14.59 55.15
N GLU A 1140 -6.97 13.46 55.83
CA GLU A 1140 -6.17 13.11 57.02
C GLU A 1140 -4.70 12.94 56.65
N LEU A 1141 -4.39 12.16 55.62
CA LEU A 1141 -3.02 11.92 55.19
C LEU A 1141 -2.33 13.20 54.71
N ALA A 1142 -3.03 14.07 53.98
CA ALA A 1142 -2.56 15.41 53.62
C ALA A 1142 -2.21 16.25 54.85
N ALA A 1143 -3.09 16.29 55.86
CA ALA A 1143 -2.83 16.99 57.11
C ALA A 1143 -1.61 16.44 57.89
N ARG A 1144 -1.36 15.13 57.80
CA ARG A 1144 -0.27 14.45 58.52
C ARG A 1144 1.10 14.52 57.84
N THR A 1145 1.13 14.72 56.52
CA THR A 1145 2.33 14.74 55.67
C THR A 1145 2.72 16.15 55.23
N GLY A 1146 1.76 17.09 55.21
CA GLY A 1146 1.96 18.45 54.69
C GLY A 1146 1.85 18.55 53.16
N LEU A 1147 1.55 17.44 52.48
CA LEU A 1147 1.25 17.42 51.04
C LEU A 1147 -0.13 18.06 50.77
N THR A 1148 -0.34 18.54 49.54
CA THR A 1148 -1.67 19.04 49.16
C THR A 1148 -2.68 17.90 49.05
N VAL A 1149 -3.97 18.22 49.23
CA VAL A 1149 -5.06 17.24 49.08
C VAL A 1149 -5.02 16.57 47.69
N ALA A 1150 -4.71 17.33 46.64
CA ALA A 1150 -4.63 16.80 45.28
C ALA A 1150 -3.44 15.86 45.06
N GLU A 1151 -2.27 16.14 45.64
CA GLU A 1151 -1.10 15.24 45.56
C GLU A 1151 -1.37 13.92 46.28
N VAL A 1152 -1.97 13.98 47.48
CA VAL A 1152 -2.34 12.77 48.23
C VAL A 1152 -3.45 12.00 47.52
N ALA A 1153 -4.44 12.68 46.94
CA ALA A 1153 -5.49 12.06 46.15
C ALA A 1153 -4.91 11.34 44.93
N ALA A 1154 -3.95 11.95 44.22
CA ALA A 1154 -3.24 11.30 43.12
C ALA A 1154 -2.50 10.04 43.59
N GLY A 1155 -1.85 10.10 44.76
CA GLY A 1155 -1.26 8.94 45.43
C GLY A 1155 -2.25 7.80 45.67
N CYS A 1156 -3.39 8.10 46.29
CA CYS A 1156 -4.38 7.11 46.71
C CYS A 1156 -5.23 6.53 45.56
N TYR A 1157 -5.59 7.37 44.59
CA TYR A 1157 -6.67 7.11 43.63
C TYR A 1157 -6.26 7.30 42.16
N GLY A 1158 -5.00 7.66 41.90
CA GLY A 1158 -4.52 7.98 40.55
C GLY A 1158 -4.99 9.35 40.07
N TRP A 1159 -4.49 9.76 38.91
CA TRP A 1159 -4.94 10.98 38.24
C TRP A 1159 -6.16 10.69 37.37
N PRO A 1160 -7.35 11.24 37.69
CA PRO A 1160 -8.60 10.85 37.02
C PRO A 1160 -8.75 11.44 35.61
N TYR A 1161 -7.87 12.37 35.19
CA TYR A 1161 -7.97 13.10 33.92
C TYR A 1161 -6.97 12.66 32.85
N SER A 1162 -6.21 11.57 33.08
CA SER A 1162 -5.19 11.12 32.12
C SER A 1162 -5.71 10.17 31.04
N ILE A 1163 -6.98 9.74 31.08
CA ILE A 1163 -7.63 8.79 30.16
C ILE A 1163 -9.13 9.10 30.13
N ASP A 1164 -9.82 8.90 29.00
CA ASP A 1164 -11.29 8.83 28.93
C ASP A 1164 -11.82 7.84 29.99
N GLY A 1165 -12.63 8.33 30.93
CA GLY A 1165 -13.07 7.53 32.08
C GLY A 1165 -13.25 8.30 33.39
N SER A 1166 -12.98 9.61 33.42
CA SER A 1166 -13.28 10.46 34.58
C SER A 1166 -14.76 10.37 35.03
N GLU A 1167 -15.66 10.03 34.12
CA GLU A 1167 -17.09 9.81 34.39
C GLU A 1167 -17.37 8.61 35.32
N LEU A 1168 -16.47 7.63 35.37
CA LEU A 1168 -16.57 6.47 36.26
C LEU A 1168 -16.09 6.79 37.68
N VAL A 1169 -15.30 7.85 37.85
CA VAL A 1169 -14.76 8.26 39.13
C VAL A 1169 -15.84 9.00 39.94
N PRO A 1170 -16.16 8.56 41.17
CA PRO A 1170 -17.19 9.21 41.98
C PRO A 1170 -16.91 10.70 42.18
N ARG A 1171 -17.96 11.53 42.12
CA ARG A 1171 -17.82 12.99 42.22
C ARG A 1171 -17.04 13.43 43.46
N GLY A 1172 -17.27 12.80 44.61
CA GLY A 1172 -16.57 13.12 45.85
C GLY A 1172 -15.05 12.84 45.82
N ILE A 1173 -14.57 12.04 44.87
CA ILE A 1173 -13.14 11.84 44.59
C ILE A 1173 -12.63 12.89 43.61
N LEU A 1174 -13.39 13.19 42.55
CA LEU A 1174 -13.05 14.27 41.59
C LEU A 1174 -12.88 15.62 42.28
N ASP A 1175 -13.73 15.91 43.28
CA ASP A 1175 -13.68 17.14 44.07
C ASP A 1175 -12.37 17.28 44.89
N LEU A 1176 -11.58 16.20 45.09
CA LEU A 1176 -10.26 16.28 45.74
C LEU A 1176 -9.18 16.88 44.83
N PHE A 1177 -9.41 16.89 43.52
CA PHE A 1177 -8.49 17.39 42.50
C PHE A 1177 -8.85 18.80 42.01
N VAL A 1178 -9.86 19.43 42.61
CA VAL A 1178 -10.34 20.76 42.26
C VAL A 1178 -10.14 21.68 43.45
N ASP A 1179 -9.57 22.85 43.22
CA ASP A 1179 -9.47 23.88 44.24
C ASP A 1179 -10.89 24.39 44.57
N PRO A 1180 -11.35 24.29 45.83
CA PRO A 1180 -12.71 24.67 46.20
C PRO A 1180 -12.97 26.18 46.14
N ALA A 1181 -11.93 27.03 46.12
CA ALA A 1181 -12.04 28.48 46.04
C ALA A 1181 -12.03 29.00 44.59
N THR A 1182 -11.24 28.41 43.70
CA THR A 1182 -11.13 28.85 42.29
C THR A 1182 -11.94 27.99 41.34
N GLY A 1183 -12.28 26.75 41.72
CA GLY A 1183 -12.87 25.76 40.82
C GLY A 1183 -11.89 25.19 39.80
N GLU A 1184 -10.61 25.57 39.87
CA GLU A 1184 -9.57 25.13 38.94
C GLU A 1184 -9.05 23.74 39.32
N ARG A 1185 -8.64 22.96 38.31
CA ARG A 1185 -8.00 21.66 38.52
C ARG A 1185 -6.58 21.88 39.09
N ALA A 1186 -6.21 21.09 40.08
CA ALA A 1186 -4.84 21.06 40.58
C ALA A 1186 -3.87 20.58 39.49
N ALA A 1187 -2.59 20.95 39.60
CA ALA A 1187 -1.55 20.41 38.74
C ALA A 1187 -1.25 18.93 39.09
N ARG A 1188 -0.94 18.11 38.09
CA ARG A 1188 -0.61 16.69 38.29
C ARG A 1188 0.78 16.53 38.90
N GLY A 1189 0.87 15.88 40.06
CA GLY A 1189 2.14 15.58 40.73
C GLY A 1189 2.56 14.10 40.63
N TYR A 1190 3.47 13.77 39.70
CA TYR A 1190 3.91 12.38 39.46
C TYR A 1190 4.70 11.73 40.62
N LYS A 1191 5.39 12.52 41.45
CA LYS A 1191 6.20 12.00 42.58
C LYS A 1191 5.33 11.34 43.65
N ALA A 1192 4.21 11.99 44.01
CA ALA A 1192 3.29 11.50 45.02
C ALA A 1192 2.64 10.17 44.58
N GLU A 1193 2.23 10.07 43.31
CA GLU A 1193 1.69 8.84 42.72
C GLU A 1193 2.66 7.64 42.85
N ARG A 1194 3.93 7.85 42.49
CA ARG A 1194 4.92 6.77 42.42
C ARG A 1194 5.42 6.32 43.80
N TRP A 1195 5.49 7.23 44.78
CA TRP A 1195 6.07 6.94 46.09
C TRP A 1195 5.03 6.55 47.14
N LEU A 1196 3.87 7.22 47.20
CA LEU A 1196 2.87 6.96 48.25
C LEU A 1196 2.11 5.66 47.99
N ARG A 1197 1.69 5.42 46.74
CA ARG A 1197 0.75 4.34 46.41
C ARG A 1197 1.20 2.95 46.85
N PRO A 1198 2.48 2.53 46.65
CA PRO A 1198 2.93 1.22 47.09
C PRO A 1198 2.84 1.00 48.62
N LEU A 1199 2.98 2.08 49.40
CA LEU A 1199 3.01 2.06 50.86
C LEU A 1199 1.59 2.08 51.48
N LEU A 1200 0.58 2.50 50.72
CA LEU A 1200 -0.81 2.55 51.17
C LEU A 1200 -1.47 1.17 51.25
N MET A 1201 -0.85 0.13 50.69
CA MET A 1201 -1.40 -1.23 50.70
C MET A 1201 -1.09 -1.89 52.05
N PRO A 1202 -2.10 -2.29 52.84
CA PRO A 1202 -1.88 -2.97 54.12
C PRO A 1202 -1.15 -4.31 53.96
N ASP A 1203 -0.42 -4.74 54.99
CA ASP A 1203 0.30 -6.01 54.96
C ASP A 1203 -0.67 -7.21 54.91
N ASP A 1204 -1.74 -7.17 55.70
CA ASP A 1204 -2.86 -8.10 55.54
C ASP A 1204 -3.83 -7.54 54.49
N PRO A 1205 -4.00 -8.21 53.33
CA PRO A 1205 -4.91 -7.72 52.31
C PRO A 1205 -6.36 -7.55 52.77
N GLU A 1206 -6.80 -8.27 53.82
CA GLU A 1206 -8.16 -8.12 54.36
C GLU A 1206 -8.41 -6.72 54.94
N ASP A 1207 -7.38 -6.10 55.50
CA ASP A 1207 -7.47 -4.77 56.11
C ASP A 1207 -7.87 -3.68 55.11
N LEU A 1208 -7.61 -3.90 53.81
CA LEU A 1208 -8.05 -2.97 52.76
C LEU A 1208 -9.58 -2.82 52.69
N TRP A 1209 -10.34 -3.87 53.04
CA TRP A 1209 -11.81 -3.83 53.08
C TRP A 1209 -12.39 -3.48 54.45
N THR A 1210 -11.67 -3.77 55.55
CA THR A 1210 -12.17 -3.60 56.92
C THR A 1210 -11.73 -2.28 57.56
N VAL A 1211 -10.53 -1.79 57.23
CA VAL A 1211 -9.91 -0.58 57.79
C VAL A 1211 -9.69 0.48 56.71
N GLY A 1212 -9.25 0.09 55.51
CA GLY A 1212 -8.96 0.98 54.39
C GLY A 1212 -7.47 1.08 54.06
N LEU A 1213 -7.05 2.19 53.44
CA LEU A 1213 -5.64 2.44 53.09
C LEU A 1213 -4.77 2.63 54.35
N ASP A 1214 -3.54 2.15 54.32
CA ASP A 1214 -2.59 2.27 55.45
C ASP A 1214 -1.96 3.68 55.54
N VAL A 1215 -2.79 4.64 55.96
CA VAL A 1215 -2.41 6.05 56.17
C VAL A 1215 -1.35 6.20 57.26
N ASP A 1216 -1.35 5.32 58.25
CA ASP A 1216 -0.42 5.36 59.38
C ASP A 1216 1.01 5.07 58.96
N ARG A 1217 1.22 4.02 58.15
CA ARG A 1217 2.53 3.66 57.59
C ARG A 1217 3.13 4.79 56.76
N VAL A 1218 2.34 5.34 55.83
CA VAL A 1218 2.81 6.44 54.97
C VAL A 1218 3.18 7.67 55.78
N ALA A 1219 2.37 8.03 56.76
CA ALA A 1219 2.64 9.18 57.62
C ALA A 1219 3.87 8.96 58.53
N ALA A 1220 4.19 7.72 58.90
CA ALA A 1220 5.38 7.39 59.67
C ALA A 1220 6.64 7.48 58.79
N GLU A 1221 6.64 6.84 57.62
CA GLU A 1221 7.79 6.84 56.71
C GLU A 1221 8.08 8.24 56.13
N TRP A 1222 7.05 9.06 55.89
CA TRP A 1222 7.26 10.45 55.42
C TRP A 1222 7.89 11.37 56.48
N ARG A 1223 7.81 11.01 57.77
CA ARG A 1223 8.38 11.80 58.88
C ARG A 1223 9.80 11.38 59.24
N GLU A 1224 10.28 10.23 58.76
CA GLU A 1224 11.68 9.85 58.91
C GLU A 1224 12.54 10.62 57.87
N PRO A 1225 13.58 11.35 58.31
CA PRO A 1225 14.34 12.26 57.46
C PRO A 1225 15.27 11.58 56.44
#